data_AF-A0A441CH18-F1
#
_entry.id   AF-A0A441CH18-F1
#
_cell.length_a   1.000
_cell.length_b   1.000
_cell.length_c   1.000
_cell.angle_alpha   90.00
_cell.angle_beta   90.00
_cell.angle_gamma   90.00
#
_symmetry.space_group_name_H-M   'P 1'
#
loop_
_entity.id
_entity.type
_entity.pdbx_description
1 polymer ?
#
loop_
_entity_poly.entity_id
_entity_poly.type
_entity_poly.pdbx_seq_one_letter_code
_entity_poly.pdbx_strand_id
1 'polypeptide(L)'
;MSYTNFTLDIDADGIALVTWDMPDRSMNVFTEEAMLELNAIVDKVTSDAAIKGAVITSGKDTFSGGADITMLQKMLSKFAADKAKDLDKATKVLFDNAGYMTGLFRKLETSGKPWVSAINGTCMGGAFELSLACHGRVAADSDKVKMALPEVKIGIFPGAGGTQRVPRLTDQQQALQMLTSGQTLSPQKAKSMGLIHEIAEPTKLVETAKAMIKNGLKPVAPWDEKGFKLPGGPVYSVAGANLWPPAIAILRRETYGNYPAAAAILKCVYEGLLVPFDTGLRIEQRYFTEIMQTREAAAMIRSLFVSLQELNKGARRPAGVPETKFKKIGVLGAGFMGAGIAYVTAKAGIPVVLLDRDMDAAAKGKAHSDSLISDQVRKGRAKPEDKDRLLSLITPTADYADLTGCDLVVEAVFEDSGVKKDATEKAEAVLKPSAVFASNTSTIPITSLAKNSARPKNFIGIHFFSPVDKMMLVEIILGKKTGDKALATAIDFVRAIKKTPIVVNDTRGFYVNRCVLRYMSEAYKMLIEGVPAPMIENAAKAAGMPVGPLALTDETAIDLAQKIMKQTMRDLGDKAVDAKQMALINTLVDTHGRFGRKNGKGFYDYPQKPAKKKLWPGLKDLYPQLAPEKVDYEELKQRLLVTIALEAARVMEEGIVTDPREADVGSILAFGFAPFTGGVLSYIDGIGAKKFVKIAKGLQKKYGGEFKTPKLLLEMAEKGETFYERFDPYARSEARKAA
;
A
#
# COMPACT_ATOMS: atom_id res chain seq x y z
N MET A 1 -17.96 34.60 16.16
CA MET A 1 -17.43 33.33 16.68
C MET A 1 -16.01 33.22 16.18
N SER A 2 -15.04 32.90 17.04
CA SER A 2 -13.70 32.51 16.59
C SER A 2 -13.71 31.01 16.31
N TYR A 3 -13.30 30.61 15.10
CA TYR A 3 -13.08 29.20 14.77
C TYR A 3 -11.60 28.88 14.98
N THR A 4 -11.30 27.65 15.40
CA THR A 4 -9.92 27.17 15.63
C THR A 4 -9.28 26.72 14.33
N ASN A 5 -10.02 25.96 13.50
CA ASN A 5 -9.47 25.32 12.31
C ASN A 5 -9.73 26.12 11.02
N PHE A 6 -10.61 27.11 11.06
CA PHE A 6 -11.01 27.89 9.89
C PHE A 6 -10.87 29.39 10.13
N THR A 7 -10.60 30.15 9.07
CA THR A 7 -10.85 31.60 9.05
C THR A 7 -11.96 31.91 8.06
N LEU A 8 -12.68 33.01 8.31
CA LEU A 8 -13.80 33.46 7.49
C LEU A 8 -13.64 34.96 7.21
N ASP A 9 -13.27 35.30 5.98
CA ASP A 9 -13.04 36.68 5.55
C ASP A 9 -14.07 37.07 4.47
N ILE A 10 -14.88 38.10 4.70
CA ILE A 10 -15.89 38.56 3.74
C ILE A 10 -15.34 39.78 3.01
N ASP A 11 -15.27 39.72 1.68
CA ASP A 11 -14.80 40.84 0.87
C ASP A 11 -15.92 41.85 0.54
N ALA A 12 -15.53 42.95 -0.12
CA ALA A 12 -16.44 44.03 -0.51
C ALA A 12 -17.54 43.60 -1.49
N ASP A 13 -17.37 42.48 -2.20
CA ASP A 13 -18.36 41.91 -3.10
C ASP A 13 -19.34 40.97 -2.36
N GLY A 14 -19.19 40.83 -1.05
CA GLY A 14 -19.99 39.93 -0.22
C GLY A 14 -19.62 38.46 -0.40
N ILE A 15 -18.42 38.14 -0.89
CA ILE A 15 -17.96 36.75 -1.04
C ILE A 15 -17.15 36.37 0.20
N ALA A 16 -17.59 35.33 0.89
CA ALA A 16 -16.89 34.78 2.04
C ALA A 16 -15.75 33.85 1.59
N LEU A 17 -14.52 34.09 2.05
CA LEU A 17 -13.39 33.20 1.91
C LEU A 17 -13.25 32.37 3.19
N VAL A 18 -13.52 31.07 3.08
CA VAL A 18 -13.37 30.08 4.13
C VAL A 18 -12.00 29.41 3.95
N THR A 19 -11.03 29.75 4.80
CA THR A 19 -9.70 29.14 4.74
C THR A 19 -9.57 28.07 5.80
N TRP A 20 -9.40 26.81 5.38
CA TRP A 20 -9.10 25.71 6.29
C TRP A 20 -7.61 25.69 6.62
N ASP A 21 -7.26 25.94 7.88
CA ASP A 21 -5.87 25.98 8.33
C ASP A 21 -5.75 25.47 9.77
N MET A 22 -5.63 24.15 9.93
CA MET A 22 -5.50 23.54 11.26
C MET A 22 -4.17 23.92 11.94
N PRO A 23 -4.19 24.41 13.19
CA PRO A 23 -2.97 24.65 13.95
C PRO A 23 -2.25 23.32 14.25
N ASP A 24 -0.92 23.38 14.37
CA ASP A 24 -0.05 22.25 14.77
C ASP A 24 -0.13 20.98 13.89
N ARG A 25 -0.73 21.09 12.71
CA ARG A 25 -0.83 20.01 11.71
C ARG A 25 -0.15 20.44 10.42
N SER A 26 0.58 19.51 9.80
CA SER A 26 1.18 19.70 8.47
C SER A 26 0.16 19.59 7.34
N MET A 27 -1.06 19.11 7.62
CA MET A 27 -2.15 18.89 6.67
C MET A 27 -3.49 18.98 7.39
N ASN A 28 -4.51 19.52 6.72
CA ASN A 28 -5.88 19.53 7.21
C ASN A 28 -6.53 18.15 7.13
N VAL A 29 -7.33 17.77 8.13
CA VAL A 29 -8.05 16.48 8.20
C VAL A 29 -9.41 16.67 8.86
N PHE A 30 -10.42 15.89 8.44
CA PHE A 30 -11.72 15.96 9.10
C PHE A 30 -11.65 15.32 10.50
N THR A 31 -11.66 16.18 11.51
CA THR A 31 -11.95 15.85 12.90
C THR A 31 -13.41 16.20 13.21
N GLU A 32 -13.92 15.73 14.35
CA GLU A 32 -15.24 16.10 14.84
C GLU A 32 -15.38 17.63 15.00
N GLU A 33 -14.38 18.28 15.60
CA GLU A 33 -14.33 19.74 15.77
C GLU A 33 -14.35 20.48 14.43
N ALA A 34 -13.52 20.08 13.45
CA ALA A 34 -13.50 20.71 12.13
C ALA A 34 -14.85 20.58 11.41
N MET A 35 -15.56 19.46 11.56
CA MET A 35 -16.89 19.32 10.97
C MET A 35 -17.95 20.15 11.69
N LEU A 36 -17.87 20.32 13.02
CA LEU A 36 -18.77 21.19 13.78
C LEU A 36 -18.56 22.67 13.40
N GLU A 37 -17.30 23.10 13.25
CA GLU A 37 -16.96 24.45 12.77
C GLU A 37 -17.46 24.69 11.34
N LEU A 38 -17.22 23.74 10.43
CA LEU A 38 -17.74 23.83 9.07
C LEU A 38 -19.27 23.92 9.04
N ASN A 39 -19.97 23.15 9.88
CA ASN A 39 -21.42 23.25 10.02
C ASN A 39 -21.87 24.66 10.46
N ALA A 40 -21.20 25.25 11.46
CA ALA A 40 -21.49 26.61 11.91
C ALA A 40 -21.17 27.67 10.85
N ILE A 41 -20.13 27.47 10.03
CA ILE A 41 -19.81 28.34 8.90
C ILE A 41 -20.89 28.25 7.83
N VAL A 42 -21.39 27.04 7.52
CA VAL A 42 -22.51 26.87 6.58
C VAL A 42 -23.75 27.61 7.08
N ASP A 43 -24.07 27.53 8.37
CA ASP A 43 -25.17 28.31 8.97
C ASP A 43 -24.97 29.83 8.84
N LYS A 44 -23.74 30.31 9.08
CA LYS A 44 -23.41 31.73 8.93
C LYS A 44 -23.53 32.21 7.49
N VAL A 45 -22.99 31.46 6.52
CA VAL A 45 -23.07 31.77 5.08
C VAL A 45 -24.52 31.78 4.60
N THR A 46 -25.34 30.88 5.12
CA THR A 46 -26.76 30.74 4.74
C THR A 46 -27.61 31.90 5.29
N SER A 47 -27.41 32.24 6.57
CA SER A 47 -28.27 33.20 7.28
C SER A 47 -27.89 34.67 7.06
N ASP A 48 -26.63 34.96 6.71
CA ASP A 48 -26.17 36.33 6.53
C ASP A 48 -26.49 36.88 5.14
N ALA A 49 -27.38 37.88 5.07
CA ALA A 49 -27.79 38.51 3.82
C ALA A 49 -26.65 39.26 3.09
N ALA A 50 -25.61 39.68 3.82
CA ALA A 50 -24.43 40.31 3.24
C ALA A 50 -23.60 39.31 2.42
N ILE A 51 -23.64 38.02 2.79
CA ILE A 51 -22.90 36.97 2.09
C ILE A 51 -23.69 36.55 0.84
N LYS A 52 -23.06 36.70 -0.33
CA LYS A 52 -23.62 36.33 -1.64
C LYS A 52 -23.16 34.96 -2.12
N GLY A 53 -22.07 34.44 -1.58
CA GLY A 53 -21.53 33.11 -1.84
C GLY A 53 -20.25 32.88 -1.03
N ALA A 54 -19.71 31.66 -1.09
CA ALA A 54 -18.50 31.30 -0.35
C ALA A 54 -17.48 30.55 -1.22
N VAL A 55 -16.20 30.82 -1.00
CA VAL A 55 -15.07 30.06 -1.54
C VAL A 55 -14.40 29.34 -0.39
N ILE A 56 -14.23 28.02 -0.49
CA ILE A 56 -13.44 27.25 0.47
C ILE A 56 -12.07 26.89 -0.11
N THR A 57 -11.01 27.19 0.65
CA THR A 57 -9.61 26.92 0.29
C THR A 57 -8.84 26.38 1.49
N SER A 58 -7.56 26.03 1.28
CA SER A 58 -6.65 25.61 2.35
C SER A 58 -5.51 26.61 2.55
N GLY A 59 -5.15 26.85 3.82
CA GLY A 59 -3.97 27.62 4.22
C GLY A 59 -2.67 26.80 4.20
N LYS A 60 -2.73 25.49 3.90
CA LYS A 60 -1.57 24.59 3.82
C LYS A 60 -1.16 24.30 2.37
N ASP A 61 0.02 23.71 2.16
CA ASP A 61 0.49 23.19 0.86
C ASP A 61 -0.44 22.15 0.20
N THR A 62 -1.33 21.53 0.99
CA THR A 62 -2.31 20.55 0.55
C THR A 62 -3.70 20.97 0.99
N PHE A 63 -4.74 20.53 0.29
CA PHE A 63 -6.11 20.83 0.68
C PHE A 63 -6.50 19.99 1.89
N SER A 64 -6.54 18.66 1.73
CA SER A 64 -6.68 17.67 2.81
C SER A 64 -6.49 16.26 2.25
N GLY A 65 -5.95 15.36 3.08
CA GLY A 65 -5.82 13.93 2.79
C GLY A 65 -7.06 13.09 3.11
N GLY A 66 -8.12 13.70 3.67
CA GLY A 66 -9.36 13.03 4.05
C GLY A 66 -9.66 13.07 5.55
N ALA A 67 -10.36 12.04 6.04
CA ALA A 67 -10.77 11.94 7.44
C ALA A 67 -9.61 11.54 8.37
N ASP A 68 -9.67 12.00 9.62
CA ASP A 68 -8.66 11.69 10.62
C ASP A 68 -8.68 10.21 11.04
N ILE A 69 -7.48 9.64 11.19
CA ILE A 69 -7.28 8.23 11.55
C ILE A 69 -7.89 7.92 12.92
N THR A 70 -7.68 8.81 13.89
CA THR A 70 -8.14 8.60 15.27
C THR A 70 -9.66 8.66 15.35
N MET A 71 -10.30 9.45 14.48
CA MET A 71 -11.77 9.47 14.36
C MET A 71 -12.32 8.11 13.92
N LEU A 72 -11.75 7.53 12.85
CA LEU A 72 -12.17 6.20 12.36
C LEU A 72 -11.89 5.10 13.40
N GLN A 73 -10.72 5.11 14.04
CA GLN A 73 -10.38 4.16 15.10
C GLN A 73 -11.34 4.25 16.30
N LYS A 74 -11.65 5.47 16.76
CA LYS A 74 -12.61 5.69 17.86
C LYS A 74 -13.99 5.18 17.51
N MET A 75 -14.46 5.46 16.29
CA MET A 75 -15.76 4.99 15.82
C MET A 75 -15.84 3.46 15.81
N LEU A 76 -14.83 2.78 15.24
CA LEU A 76 -14.79 1.31 15.20
C LEU A 76 -14.64 0.69 16.59
N SER A 77 -13.81 1.28 17.46
CA SER A 77 -13.59 0.77 18.82
C SER A 77 -14.86 0.91 19.67
N LYS A 78 -15.55 2.05 19.57
CA LYS A 78 -16.84 2.28 20.23
C LYS A 78 -17.90 1.30 19.73
N PHE A 79 -17.99 1.12 18.41
CA PHE A 79 -18.91 0.14 17.84
C PHE A 79 -18.62 -1.27 18.34
N ALA A 80 -17.35 -1.69 18.40
CA ALA A 80 -16.96 -3.01 18.90
C ALA A 80 -17.38 -3.20 20.37
N ALA A 81 -17.17 -2.18 21.22
CA ALA A 81 -17.55 -2.22 22.63
C ALA A 81 -19.07 -2.25 22.84
N ASP A 82 -19.82 -1.45 22.07
CA ASP A 82 -21.28 -1.35 22.20
C ASP A 82 -22.00 -2.55 21.59
N LYS A 83 -21.47 -3.13 20.49
CA LYS A 83 -22.01 -4.33 19.85
C LYS A 83 -22.11 -5.53 20.79
N ALA A 84 -21.17 -5.67 21.73
CA ALA A 84 -21.19 -6.74 22.71
C ALA A 84 -22.37 -6.62 23.70
N LYS A 85 -22.96 -5.43 23.83
CA LYS A 85 -24.08 -5.13 24.72
C LYS A 85 -25.41 -5.15 23.97
N ASP A 86 -25.48 -4.43 22.85
CA ASP A 86 -26.68 -4.26 22.03
C ASP A 86 -26.28 -3.94 20.58
N LEU A 87 -26.43 -4.93 19.69
CA LEU A 87 -26.06 -4.79 18.28
C LEU A 87 -26.93 -3.77 17.54
N ASP A 88 -28.23 -3.73 17.81
CA ASP A 88 -29.16 -2.87 17.07
C ASP A 88 -28.92 -1.39 17.41
N LYS A 89 -28.73 -1.10 18.71
CA LYS A 89 -28.36 0.24 19.16
C LYS A 89 -26.98 0.66 18.64
N ALA A 90 -26.00 -0.23 18.70
CA ALA A 90 -24.66 0.04 18.16
C ALA A 90 -24.70 0.32 16.65
N THR A 91 -25.49 -0.45 15.90
CA THR A 91 -25.66 -0.27 14.45
C THR A 91 -26.35 1.04 14.12
N LYS A 92 -27.37 1.44 14.90
CA LYS A 92 -28.04 2.73 14.73
C LYS A 92 -27.10 3.91 14.97
N VAL A 93 -26.32 3.87 16.06
CA VAL A 93 -25.32 4.92 16.35
C VAL A 93 -24.26 4.98 15.25
N LEU A 94 -23.80 3.84 14.75
CA LEU A 94 -22.87 3.77 13.63
C LEU A 94 -23.47 4.38 12.36
N PHE A 95 -24.73 4.06 12.05
CA PHE A 95 -25.46 4.61 10.92
C PHE A 95 -25.55 6.14 11.00
N ASP A 96 -25.98 6.68 12.16
CA ASP A 96 -26.13 8.12 12.37
C ASP A 96 -24.78 8.85 12.23
N ASN A 97 -23.71 8.30 12.82
CA ASN A 97 -22.36 8.86 12.70
C ASN A 97 -21.82 8.80 11.27
N ALA A 98 -22.03 7.70 10.55
CA ALA A 98 -21.63 7.55 9.16
C ALA A 98 -22.32 8.58 8.25
N GLY A 99 -23.57 8.96 8.56
CA GLY A 99 -24.34 9.94 7.79
C GLY A 99 -24.05 11.40 8.11
N TYR A 100 -23.34 11.70 9.20
CA TYR A 100 -23.15 13.08 9.65
C TYR A 100 -22.43 13.93 8.58
N MET A 101 -21.33 13.43 8.02
CA MET A 101 -20.57 14.13 6.99
C MET A 101 -21.38 14.29 5.69
N THR A 102 -22.15 13.27 5.30
CA THR A 102 -23.09 13.33 4.17
C THR A 102 -24.14 14.43 4.36
N GLY A 103 -24.75 14.49 5.55
CA GLY A 103 -25.75 15.49 5.91
C GLY A 103 -25.18 16.90 5.90
N LEU A 104 -23.97 17.10 6.44
CA LEU A 104 -23.28 18.38 6.40
C LEU A 104 -23.00 18.85 4.97
N PHE A 105 -22.48 17.97 4.11
CA PHE A 105 -22.21 18.33 2.72
C PHE A 105 -23.50 18.58 1.94
N ARG A 106 -24.57 17.83 2.19
CA ARG A 106 -25.87 18.10 1.59
C ARG A 106 -26.47 19.43 2.08
N LYS A 107 -26.28 19.79 3.35
CA LYS A 107 -26.69 21.10 3.91
C LYS A 107 -25.95 22.25 3.23
N LEU A 108 -24.65 22.11 2.97
CA LEU A 108 -23.87 23.09 2.21
C LEU A 108 -24.42 23.23 0.78
N GLU A 109 -24.66 22.10 0.12
CA GLU A 109 -25.15 22.01 -1.25
C GLU A 109 -26.55 22.60 -1.43
N THR A 110 -27.43 22.51 -0.42
CA THR A 110 -28.80 23.05 -0.46
C THR A 110 -28.97 24.37 0.31
N SER A 111 -27.87 25.02 0.71
CA SER A 111 -27.88 26.27 1.50
C SER A 111 -28.49 27.48 0.79
N GLY A 112 -28.76 27.41 -0.52
CA GLY A 112 -29.28 28.53 -1.30
C GLY A 112 -28.26 29.62 -1.62
N LYS A 113 -26.97 29.40 -1.29
CA LYS A 113 -25.84 30.26 -1.67
C LYS A 113 -24.82 29.45 -2.49
N PRO A 114 -24.18 30.04 -3.52
CA PRO A 114 -23.17 29.34 -4.30
C PRO A 114 -21.90 29.14 -3.47
N TRP A 115 -21.31 27.95 -3.61
CA TRP A 115 -20.07 27.55 -2.95
C TRP A 115 -19.06 27.11 -3.99
N VAL A 116 -17.80 27.53 -3.87
CA VAL A 116 -16.72 27.13 -4.80
C VAL A 116 -15.56 26.53 -4.01
N SER A 117 -15.11 25.34 -4.39
CA SER A 117 -13.88 24.75 -3.84
C SER A 117 -12.67 25.19 -4.66
N ALA A 118 -11.70 25.81 -3.99
CA ALA A 118 -10.41 26.22 -4.52
C ALA A 118 -9.33 25.20 -4.11
N ILE A 119 -9.06 24.23 -4.99
CA ILE A 119 -8.19 23.08 -4.72
C ILE A 119 -6.73 23.44 -5.03
N ASN A 120 -5.98 23.77 -3.99
CA ASN A 120 -4.58 24.22 -4.08
C ASN A 120 -3.54 23.08 -4.12
N GLY A 121 -3.90 21.89 -3.62
CA GLY A 121 -2.98 20.74 -3.54
C GLY A 121 -3.70 19.40 -3.47
N THR A 122 -3.14 18.45 -2.70
CA THR A 122 -3.76 17.13 -2.50
C THR A 122 -5.15 17.27 -1.87
N CYS A 123 -6.17 16.69 -2.49
CA CYS A 123 -7.58 16.74 -2.08
C CYS A 123 -8.18 15.34 -2.24
N MET A 124 -8.18 14.56 -1.16
CA MET A 124 -8.55 13.14 -1.21
C MET A 124 -9.68 12.78 -0.25
N GLY A 125 -10.41 11.73 -0.61
CA GLY A 125 -11.51 11.16 0.16
C GLY A 125 -12.57 12.19 0.52
N GLY A 126 -12.94 12.27 1.79
CA GLY A 126 -13.92 13.25 2.30
C GLY A 126 -13.67 14.71 1.87
N ALA A 127 -12.42 15.11 1.60
CA ALA A 127 -12.12 16.47 1.14
C ALA A 127 -12.53 16.70 -0.32
N PHE A 128 -12.38 15.65 -1.14
CA PHE A 128 -12.87 15.67 -2.49
C PHE A 128 -14.39 15.52 -2.51
N GLU A 129 -14.98 14.75 -1.60
CA GLU A 129 -16.45 14.71 -1.43
C GLU A 129 -17.04 16.08 -1.04
N LEU A 130 -16.38 16.82 -0.14
CA LEU A 130 -16.72 18.22 0.17
C LEU A 130 -16.64 19.10 -1.09
N SER A 131 -15.55 18.99 -1.85
CA SER A 131 -15.37 19.76 -3.08
C SER A 131 -16.43 19.43 -4.13
N LEU A 132 -16.85 18.17 -4.24
CA LEU A 132 -17.92 17.72 -5.13
C LEU A 132 -19.29 18.25 -4.69
N ALA A 133 -19.49 18.52 -3.40
CA ALA A 133 -20.70 19.13 -2.85
C ALA A 133 -20.78 20.65 -3.08
N CYS A 134 -19.66 21.32 -3.36
CA CYS A 134 -19.67 22.71 -3.81
C CYS A 134 -20.35 22.84 -5.18
N HIS A 135 -20.87 24.02 -5.50
CA HIS A 135 -21.46 24.33 -6.79
C HIS A 135 -20.38 24.53 -7.88
N GLY A 136 -19.26 25.14 -7.51
CA GLY A 136 -18.09 25.39 -8.35
C GLY A 136 -16.84 24.70 -7.82
N ARG A 137 -15.86 24.47 -8.70
CA ARG A 137 -14.59 23.79 -8.39
C ARG A 137 -13.50 24.31 -9.31
N VAL A 138 -12.45 24.89 -8.75
CA VAL A 138 -11.24 25.35 -9.44
C VAL A 138 -10.05 24.61 -8.84
N ALA A 139 -9.17 24.08 -9.68
CA ALA A 139 -7.93 23.44 -9.25
C ALA A 139 -6.71 24.24 -9.70
N ALA A 140 -5.67 24.28 -8.86
CA ALA A 140 -4.38 24.86 -9.28
C ALA A 140 -3.71 23.99 -10.37
N ASP A 141 -3.08 24.62 -11.34
CA ASP A 141 -2.23 23.95 -12.33
C ASP A 141 -0.88 23.60 -11.70
N SER A 142 -0.84 22.44 -11.04
CA SER A 142 0.34 21.99 -10.32
C SER A 142 0.37 20.47 -10.20
N ASP A 143 1.56 19.89 -10.35
CA ASP A 143 1.79 18.46 -10.15
C ASP A 143 1.53 18.01 -8.70
N LYS A 144 1.50 18.95 -7.74
CA LYS A 144 1.13 18.71 -6.34
C LYS A 144 -0.39 18.48 -6.16
N VAL A 145 -1.21 18.93 -7.12
CA VAL A 145 -2.66 18.73 -7.07
C VAL A 145 -2.98 17.30 -7.49
N LYS A 146 -3.58 16.58 -6.55
CA LYS A 146 -3.96 15.18 -6.67
C LYS A 146 -5.34 15.02 -6.07
N MET A 147 -6.31 14.59 -6.90
CA MET A 147 -7.68 14.35 -6.47
C MET A 147 -8.00 12.87 -6.53
N ALA A 148 -8.62 12.33 -5.48
CA ALA A 148 -8.95 10.90 -5.45
C ALA A 148 -10.05 10.60 -4.43
N LEU A 149 -10.71 9.46 -4.64
CA LEU A 149 -11.53 8.78 -3.64
C LEU A 149 -10.90 7.40 -3.37
N PRO A 150 -9.83 7.33 -2.55
CA PRO A 150 -8.98 6.15 -2.41
C PRO A 150 -9.48 5.14 -1.37
N GLU A 151 -10.65 5.34 -0.76
CA GLU A 151 -11.20 4.57 0.36
C GLU A 151 -11.20 3.06 0.12
N VAL A 152 -11.45 2.62 -1.12
CA VAL A 152 -11.44 1.20 -1.52
C VAL A 152 -10.11 0.51 -1.22
N LYS A 153 -9.00 1.26 -1.24
CA LYS A 153 -7.65 0.74 -0.95
C LYS A 153 -7.45 0.41 0.52
N ILE A 154 -8.32 0.90 1.41
CA ILE A 154 -8.27 0.67 2.85
C ILE A 154 -9.49 -0.09 3.37
N GLY A 155 -10.28 -0.70 2.47
CA GLY A 155 -11.38 -1.62 2.83
C GLY A 155 -12.72 -0.95 3.12
N ILE A 156 -12.84 0.36 2.88
CA ILE A 156 -14.11 1.10 2.92
C ILE A 156 -14.36 1.75 1.55
N PHE A 157 -15.37 2.60 1.41
CA PHE A 157 -15.62 3.32 0.17
C PHE A 157 -16.10 4.76 0.46
N PRO A 158 -16.20 5.67 -0.51
CA PRO A 158 -16.67 7.03 -0.27
C PRO A 158 -18.04 7.02 0.40
N GLY A 159 -18.13 7.67 1.57
CA GLY A 159 -19.30 7.59 2.45
C GLY A 159 -20.00 8.92 2.68
N ALA A 160 -19.53 10.02 2.07
CA ALA A 160 -20.09 11.36 2.19
C ALA A 160 -20.67 11.90 0.87
N GLY A 161 -21.26 11.02 0.08
CA GLY A 161 -21.96 11.25 -1.18
C GLY A 161 -21.10 11.07 -2.43
N GLY A 162 -19.85 10.63 -2.31
CA GLY A 162 -18.94 10.41 -3.44
C GLY A 162 -19.48 9.38 -4.44
N THR A 163 -20.15 8.31 -3.97
CA THR A 163 -20.77 7.32 -4.87
C THR A 163 -22.03 7.85 -5.55
N GLN A 164 -22.56 8.99 -5.11
CA GLN A 164 -23.74 9.61 -5.68
C GLN A 164 -23.41 10.79 -6.59
N ARG A 165 -22.43 11.62 -6.21
CA ARG A 165 -22.02 12.82 -6.97
C ARG A 165 -21.18 12.48 -8.20
N VAL A 166 -20.16 11.63 -8.06
CA VAL A 166 -19.26 11.28 -9.17
C VAL A 166 -20.02 10.72 -10.38
N PRO A 167 -20.88 9.67 -10.26
CA PRO A 167 -21.60 9.13 -11.41
C PRO A 167 -22.74 10.02 -11.93
N ARG A 168 -23.03 11.14 -11.27
CA ARG A 168 -23.95 12.19 -11.76
C ARG A 168 -23.22 13.34 -12.45
N LEU A 169 -21.91 13.48 -12.25
CA LEU A 169 -21.07 14.49 -12.90
C LEU A 169 -20.31 13.93 -14.12
N THR A 170 -20.06 12.63 -14.16
CA THR A 170 -19.32 11.95 -15.22
C THR A 170 -20.04 10.69 -15.68
N ASP A 171 -19.64 10.11 -16.81
CA ASP A 171 -20.22 8.83 -17.23
C ASP A 171 -19.91 7.71 -16.22
N GLN A 172 -20.82 6.74 -16.13
CA GLN A 172 -20.77 5.72 -15.11
C GLN A 172 -19.56 4.77 -15.27
N GLN A 173 -18.99 4.62 -16.48
CA GLN A 173 -17.80 3.80 -16.69
C GLN A 173 -16.57 4.45 -16.04
N GLN A 174 -16.33 5.73 -16.31
CA GLN A 174 -15.25 6.49 -15.68
C GLN A 174 -15.45 6.62 -14.17
N ALA A 175 -16.70 6.80 -13.72
CA ALA A 175 -17.04 6.85 -12.29
C ALA A 175 -16.68 5.53 -11.58
N LEU A 176 -17.14 4.39 -12.11
CA LEU A 176 -16.84 3.07 -11.54
C LEU A 176 -15.35 2.77 -11.56
N GLN A 177 -14.65 3.09 -12.65
CA GLN A 177 -13.20 2.95 -12.73
C GLN A 177 -12.50 3.76 -11.63
N MET A 178 -12.92 5.01 -11.42
CA MET A 178 -12.35 5.86 -10.38
C MET A 178 -12.60 5.30 -8.97
N LEU A 179 -13.85 4.97 -8.66
CA LEU A 179 -14.27 4.56 -7.32
C LEU A 179 -13.70 3.18 -6.94
N THR A 180 -13.71 2.22 -7.86
CA THR A 180 -13.26 0.83 -7.57
C THR A 180 -11.75 0.65 -7.58
N SER A 181 -10.99 1.56 -8.22
CA SER A 181 -9.51 1.53 -8.20
C SER A 181 -8.90 2.50 -7.19
N GLY A 182 -9.66 3.50 -6.73
CA GLY A 182 -9.15 4.62 -5.93
C GLY A 182 -8.04 5.38 -6.65
N GLN A 183 -8.10 5.47 -7.99
CA GLN A 183 -7.06 6.12 -8.79
C GLN A 183 -6.97 7.62 -8.48
N THR A 184 -5.75 8.14 -8.60
CA THR A 184 -5.48 9.56 -8.42
C THR A 184 -5.57 10.28 -9.76
N LEU A 185 -6.28 11.41 -9.77
CA LEU A 185 -6.50 12.27 -10.93
C LEU A 185 -5.61 13.51 -10.88
N SER A 186 -5.07 13.90 -12.03
CA SER A 186 -4.51 15.24 -12.24
C SER A 186 -5.64 16.27 -12.46
N PRO A 187 -5.35 17.58 -12.35
CA PRO A 187 -6.30 18.64 -12.72
C PRO A 187 -6.91 18.42 -14.11
N GLN A 188 -6.08 18.13 -15.11
CA GLN A 188 -6.50 17.93 -16.50
C GLN A 188 -7.45 16.73 -16.63
N LYS A 189 -7.13 15.60 -15.98
CA LYS A 189 -8.01 14.43 -16.03
C LYS A 189 -9.34 14.70 -15.31
N ALA A 190 -9.32 15.33 -14.13
CA ALA A 190 -10.53 15.68 -13.40
C ALA A 190 -11.43 16.64 -14.21
N LYS A 191 -10.85 17.62 -14.91
CA LYS A 191 -11.58 18.54 -15.80
C LYS A 191 -12.21 17.79 -16.97
N SER A 192 -11.47 16.89 -17.61
CA SER A 192 -12.00 16.06 -18.71
C SER A 192 -13.14 15.13 -18.29
N MET A 193 -13.22 14.80 -17.00
CA MET A 193 -14.30 14.01 -16.42
C MET A 193 -15.49 14.87 -15.96
N GLY A 194 -15.41 16.21 -16.03
CA GLY A 194 -16.44 17.10 -15.47
C GLY A 194 -16.45 17.19 -13.95
N LEU A 195 -15.42 16.65 -13.27
CA LEU A 195 -15.33 16.68 -11.82
C LEU A 195 -14.82 18.01 -11.28
N ILE A 196 -14.16 18.83 -12.11
CA ILE A 196 -13.84 20.23 -11.82
C ILE A 196 -14.21 21.11 -13.02
N HIS A 197 -14.40 22.40 -12.79
CA HIS A 197 -14.81 23.34 -13.84
C HIS A 197 -13.62 24.06 -14.47
N GLU A 198 -12.69 24.55 -13.64
CA GLU A 198 -11.56 25.35 -14.11
C GLU A 198 -10.23 24.90 -13.53
N ILE A 199 -9.16 25.20 -14.27
CA ILE A 199 -7.78 25.03 -13.84
C ILE A 199 -7.15 26.42 -13.89
N ALA A 200 -6.59 26.87 -12.79
CA ALA A 200 -6.04 28.21 -12.63
C ALA A 200 -4.55 28.16 -12.28
N GLU A 201 -3.82 29.21 -12.62
CA GLU A 201 -2.47 29.42 -12.07
C GLU A 201 -2.54 29.41 -10.53
N PRO A 202 -1.60 28.76 -9.80
CA PRO A 202 -1.67 28.64 -8.34
C PRO A 202 -1.89 29.97 -7.60
N THR A 203 -1.28 31.07 -8.08
CA THR A 203 -1.37 32.42 -7.52
C THR A 203 -2.76 33.06 -7.73
N LYS A 204 -3.50 32.65 -8.75
CA LYS A 204 -4.83 33.18 -9.12
C LYS A 204 -5.99 32.30 -8.68
N LEU A 205 -5.71 31.16 -8.03
CA LEU A 205 -6.70 30.14 -7.71
C LEU A 205 -7.94 30.70 -6.98
N VAL A 206 -7.73 31.48 -5.91
CA VAL A 206 -8.84 32.05 -5.12
C VAL A 206 -9.57 33.13 -5.92
N GLU A 207 -8.86 33.96 -6.69
CA GLU A 207 -9.45 34.98 -7.55
C GLU A 207 -10.38 34.34 -8.59
N THR A 208 -9.92 33.29 -9.28
CA THR A 208 -10.72 32.53 -10.24
C THR A 208 -11.95 31.90 -9.59
N ALA A 209 -11.81 31.33 -8.39
CA ALA A 209 -12.94 30.77 -7.66
C ALA A 209 -13.99 31.83 -7.28
N LYS A 210 -13.56 33.02 -6.83
CA LYS A 210 -14.45 34.15 -6.55
C LYS A 210 -15.13 34.65 -7.82
N ALA A 211 -14.41 34.71 -8.94
CA ALA A 211 -14.95 35.12 -10.23
C ALA A 211 -16.11 34.22 -10.69
N MET A 212 -16.07 32.91 -10.44
CA MET A 212 -17.22 32.02 -10.73
C MET A 212 -18.51 32.49 -10.05
N ILE A 213 -18.43 32.91 -8.77
CA ILE A 213 -19.58 33.42 -8.01
C ILE A 213 -20.05 34.75 -8.61
N LYS A 214 -19.13 35.68 -8.87
CA LYS A 214 -19.43 36.99 -9.48
C LYS A 214 -20.12 36.85 -10.85
N ASN A 215 -19.73 35.84 -11.62
CA ASN A 215 -20.27 35.55 -12.94
C ASN A 215 -21.60 34.79 -12.91
N GLY A 216 -22.26 34.70 -11.76
CA GLY A 216 -23.62 34.16 -11.64
C GLY A 216 -23.69 32.64 -11.49
N LEU A 217 -22.70 32.02 -10.85
CA LEU A 217 -22.79 30.60 -10.47
C LEU A 217 -24.07 30.33 -9.69
N LYS A 218 -24.90 29.41 -10.20
CA LYS A 218 -26.18 29.06 -9.59
C LYS A 218 -25.96 28.29 -8.27
N PRO A 219 -26.73 28.57 -7.22
CA PRO A 219 -26.71 27.82 -5.96
C PRO A 219 -27.59 26.56 -6.03
N VAL A 220 -27.50 25.82 -7.14
CA VAL A 220 -28.28 24.60 -7.38
C VAL A 220 -27.36 23.55 -7.99
N ALA A 221 -27.30 22.37 -7.40
CA ALA A 221 -26.53 21.25 -7.95
C ALA A 221 -27.23 20.66 -9.19
N PRO A 222 -26.50 20.06 -10.15
CA PRO A 222 -27.09 19.56 -11.39
C PRO A 222 -28.25 18.59 -11.19
N TRP A 223 -28.18 17.72 -10.19
CA TRP A 223 -29.22 16.72 -9.88
C TRP A 223 -30.46 17.28 -9.21
N ASP A 224 -30.43 18.52 -8.73
CA ASP A 224 -31.60 19.22 -8.20
C ASP A 224 -32.28 20.09 -9.27
N GLU A 225 -31.66 20.25 -10.45
CA GLU A 225 -32.30 20.92 -11.57
C GLU A 225 -33.41 20.06 -12.19
N LYS A 226 -34.56 20.68 -12.47
CA LYS A 226 -35.69 20.00 -13.10
C LYS A 226 -35.30 19.47 -14.48
N GLY A 227 -35.47 18.17 -14.68
CA GLY A 227 -35.16 17.51 -15.96
C GLY A 227 -33.71 17.06 -16.10
N PHE A 228 -32.93 17.05 -15.01
CA PHE A 228 -31.60 16.46 -14.98
C PHE A 228 -31.56 15.07 -15.62
N LYS A 229 -30.53 14.82 -16.43
CA LYS A 229 -30.26 13.53 -17.06
C LYS A 229 -28.85 13.08 -16.72
N LEU A 230 -28.70 11.79 -16.44
CA LEU A 230 -27.40 11.20 -16.16
C LEU A 230 -26.49 11.31 -17.41
N PRO A 231 -25.22 11.75 -17.25
CA PRO A 231 -24.30 11.91 -18.39
C PRO A 231 -24.15 10.66 -19.26
N GLY A 232 -24.07 9.46 -18.68
CA GLY A 232 -24.01 8.20 -19.42
C GLY A 232 -25.35 7.48 -19.58
N GLY A 233 -26.46 8.18 -19.35
CA GLY A 233 -27.82 7.67 -19.53
C GLY A 233 -28.36 6.87 -18.33
N PRO A 234 -29.66 6.50 -18.36
CA PRO A 234 -30.29 5.72 -17.31
C PRO A 234 -29.72 4.30 -17.17
N VAL A 235 -29.82 3.72 -15.98
CA VAL A 235 -29.42 2.32 -15.71
C VAL A 235 -30.17 1.33 -16.61
N TYR A 236 -31.48 1.51 -16.78
CA TYR A 236 -32.31 0.72 -17.70
C TYR A 236 -32.40 1.41 -19.07
N SER A 237 -31.27 1.45 -19.78
CA SER A 237 -31.15 1.94 -21.14
C SER A 237 -30.21 1.05 -21.96
N VAL A 238 -30.11 1.28 -23.28
CA VAL A 238 -29.14 0.57 -24.14
C VAL A 238 -27.70 0.77 -23.64
N ALA A 239 -27.35 1.99 -23.22
CA ALA A 239 -26.04 2.29 -22.64
C ALA A 239 -25.82 1.52 -21.33
N GLY A 240 -26.83 1.50 -20.45
CA GLY A 240 -26.78 0.75 -19.20
C GLY A 240 -26.65 -0.77 -19.41
N ALA A 241 -27.37 -1.35 -20.37
CA ALA A 241 -27.30 -2.77 -20.71
C ALA A 241 -25.89 -3.20 -21.18
N ASN A 242 -25.14 -2.29 -21.81
CA ASN A 242 -23.76 -2.53 -22.23
C ASN A 242 -22.73 -2.33 -21.10
N LEU A 243 -23.07 -1.59 -20.04
CA LEU A 243 -22.16 -1.26 -18.95
C LEU A 243 -22.24 -2.25 -17.77
N TRP A 244 -23.46 -2.48 -17.26
CA TRP A 244 -23.63 -3.10 -15.95
C TRP A 244 -23.30 -4.59 -15.89
N PRO A 245 -23.71 -5.45 -16.86
CA PRO A 245 -23.32 -6.85 -16.84
C PRO A 245 -21.79 -7.04 -16.92
N PRO A 246 -21.05 -6.36 -17.83
CA PRO A 246 -19.58 -6.41 -17.82
C PRO A 246 -18.96 -5.86 -16.53
N ALA A 247 -19.51 -4.79 -15.94
CA ALA A 247 -18.98 -4.22 -14.69
C ALA A 247 -18.98 -5.24 -13.53
N ILE A 248 -20.06 -6.02 -13.40
CA ILE A 248 -20.16 -7.11 -12.40
C ILE A 248 -19.12 -8.20 -12.68
N ALA A 249 -18.97 -8.61 -13.94
CA ALA A 249 -18.02 -9.64 -14.34
C ALA A 249 -16.56 -9.19 -14.12
N ILE A 250 -16.24 -7.94 -14.46
CA ILE A 250 -14.91 -7.36 -14.22
C ILE A 250 -14.64 -7.29 -12.72
N LEU A 251 -15.57 -6.78 -11.92
CA LEU A 251 -15.39 -6.71 -10.47
C LEU A 251 -15.09 -8.10 -9.88
N ARG A 252 -15.85 -9.13 -10.26
CA ARG A 252 -15.61 -10.51 -9.80
C ARG A 252 -14.26 -11.04 -10.26
N ARG A 253 -13.84 -10.75 -11.49
CA ARG A 253 -12.53 -11.15 -12.01
C ARG A 253 -11.37 -10.51 -11.25
N GLU A 254 -11.47 -9.22 -10.92
CA GLU A 254 -10.40 -8.49 -10.25
C GLU A 254 -10.35 -8.77 -8.73
N THR A 255 -11.50 -9.01 -8.10
CA THR A 255 -11.60 -9.11 -6.63
C THR A 255 -11.80 -10.53 -6.11
N TYR A 256 -12.26 -11.45 -6.94
CA TYR A 256 -12.73 -12.78 -6.54
C TYR A 256 -13.82 -12.78 -5.44
N GLY A 257 -14.47 -11.63 -5.21
CA GLY A 257 -15.43 -11.45 -4.11
C GLY A 257 -14.79 -11.17 -2.75
N ASN A 258 -13.47 -11.04 -2.65
CA ASN A 258 -12.75 -10.84 -1.39
C ASN A 258 -12.82 -9.40 -0.83
N TYR A 259 -13.32 -8.44 -1.62
CA TYR A 259 -13.31 -7.01 -1.26
C TYR A 259 -14.74 -6.47 -1.18
N PRO A 260 -15.42 -6.59 -0.01
CA PRO A 260 -16.81 -6.15 0.17
C PRO A 260 -17.06 -4.70 -0.23
N ALA A 261 -16.14 -3.78 0.09
CA ALA A 261 -16.26 -2.37 -0.26
C ALA A 261 -16.34 -2.12 -1.77
N ALA A 262 -15.58 -2.87 -2.58
CA ALA A 262 -15.62 -2.74 -4.04
C ALA A 262 -16.97 -3.22 -4.61
N ALA A 263 -17.56 -4.26 -4.01
CA ALA A 263 -18.92 -4.70 -4.34
C ALA A 263 -19.98 -3.69 -3.87
N ALA A 264 -19.82 -3.10 -2.68
CA ALA A 264 -20.70 -2.06 -2.18
C ALA A 264 -20.71 -0.83 -3.09
N ILE A 265 -19.54 -0.37 -3.58
CA ILE A 265 -19.47 0.73 -4.57
C ILE A 265 -20.38 0.43 -5.76
N LEU A 266 -20.29 -0.76 -6.35
CA LEU A 266 -21.08 -1.11 -7.52
C LEU A 266 -22.59 -1.09 -7.20
N LYS A 267 -22.99 -1.61 -6.03
CA LYS A 267 -24.38 -1.58 -5.55
C LYS A 267 -24.87 -0.15 -5.30
N CYS A 268 -24.10 0.66 -4.57
CA CYS A 268 -24.41 2.06 -4.26
C CYS A 268 -24.64 2.90 -5.51
N VAL A 269 -23.77 2.74 -6.52
CA VAL A 269 -23.89 3.47 -7.78
C VAL A 269 -25.09 2.92 -8.57
N TYR A 270 -25.24 1.60 -8.70
CA TYR A 270 -26.36 1.01 -9.44
C TYR A 270 -27.73 1.42 -8.87
N GLU A 271 -27.96 1.15 -7.58
CA GLU A 271 -29.22 1.43 -6.90
C GLU A 271 -29.44 2.92 -6.70
N GLY A 272 -28.39 3.67 -6.35
CA GLY A 272 -28.46 5.11 -6.12
C GLY A 272 -28.87 5.89 -7.37
N LEU A 273 -28.48 5.42 -8.56
CA LEU A 273 -28.87 6.04 -9.84
C LEU A 273 -30.31 5.72 -10.28
N LEU A 274 -31.00 4.80 -9.62
CA LEU A 274 -32.42 4.47 -9.87
C LEU A 274 -33.39 5.34 -9.06
N VAL A 275 -32.89 6.15 -8.13
CA VAL A 275 -33.69 6.88 -7.16
C VAL A 275 -33.31 8.38 -7.12
N PRO A 276 -34.16 9.23 -6.50
CA PRO A 276 -33.80 10.62 -6.21
C PRO A 276 -32.50 10.73 -5.41
N PHE A 277 -31.78 11.85 -5.57
CA PHE A 277 -30.44 12.04 -5.01
C PHE A 277 -30.35 11.77 -3.51
N ASP A 278 -31.26 12.33 -2.70
CA ASP A 278 -31.27 12.16 -1.25
C ASP A 278 -31.52 10.70 -0.82
N THR A 279 -32.36 9.97 -1.58
CA THR A 279 -32.54 8.52 -1.38
C THR A 279 -31.27 7.77 -1.73
N GLY A 280 -30.56 8.17 -2.77
CA GLY A 280 -29.25 7.63 -3.14
C GLY A 280 -28.20 7.83 -2.06
N LEU A 281 -28.14 9.02 -1.43
CA LEU A 281 -27.27 9.28 -0.28
C LEU A 281 -27.59 8.35 0.90
N ARG A 282 -28.88 8.08 1.15
CA ARG A 282 -29.30 7.13 2.19
C ARG A 282 -28.91 5.68 1.86
N ILE A 283 -28.95 5.28 0.59
CA ILE A 283 -28.47 3.96 0.14
C ILE A 283 -26.96 3.84 0.38
N GLU A 284 -26.19 4.87 0.03
CA GLU A 284 -24.75 4.94 0.31
C GLU A 284 -24.47 4.77 1.80
N GLN A 285 -25.14 5.54 2.65
CA GLN A 285 -25.00 5.46 4.10
C GLN A 285 -25.29 4.06 4.66
N ARG A 286 -26.32 3.37 4.14
CA ARG A 286 -26.66 1.99 4.54
C ARG A 286 -25.53 1.02 4.22
N TYR A 287 -25.07 1.03 2.98
CA TYR A 287 -23.96 0.15 2.57
C TYR A 287 -22.65 0.51 3.27
N PHE A 288 -22.37 1.79 3.51
CA PHE A 288 -21.16 2.21 4.23
C PHE A 288 -21.21 1.68 5.66
N THR A 289 -22.36 1.78 6.33
CA THR A 289 -22.59 1.21 7.65
C THR A 289 -22.45 -0.31 7.66
N GLU A 290 -22.90 -1.02 6.63
CA GLU A 290 -22.68 -2.47 6.48
C GLU A 290 -21.19 -2.80 6.37
N ILE A 291 -20.47 -2.13 5.47
CA ILE A 291 -19.05 -2.36 5.21
C ILE A 291 -18.20 -2.10 6.44
N MET A 292 -18.49 -1.04 7.18
CA MET A 292 -17.81 -0.71 8.43
C MET A 292 -17.88 -1.82 9.50
N GLN A 293 -18.83 -2.74 9.41
CA GLN A 293 -18.98 -3.87 10.35
C GLN A 293 -18.27 -5.15 9.88
N THR A 294 -17.74 -5.14 8.66
CA THR A 294 -17.03 -6.30 8.08
C THR A 294 -15.65 -6.47 8.72
N ARG A 295 -15.16 -7.71 8.73
CA ARG A 295 -13.82 -8.00 9.25
C ARG A 295 -12.74 -7.45 8.32
N GLU A 296 -13.02 -7.46 7.02
CA GLU A 296 -12.16 -6.98 5.96
C GLU A 296 -11.90 -5.48 6.12
N ALA A 297 -12.95 -4.67 6.32
CA ALA A 297 -12.80 -3.24 6.57
C ALA A 297 -11.94 -2.98 7.82
N ALA A 298 -12.23 -3.65 8.94
CA ALA A 298 -11.47 -3.49 10.17
C ALA A 298 -9.98 -3.85 9.99
N ALA A 299 -9.70 -4.96 9.31
CA ALA A 299 -8.33 -5.44 9.09
C ALA A 299 -7.54 -4.56 8.10
N MET A 300 -8.18 -4.14 7.00
CA MET A 300 -7.57 -3.23 6.03
C MET A 300 -7.32 -1.84 6.63
N ILE A 301 -8.25 -1.27 7.40
CA ILE A 301 -8.04 0.00 8.10
C ILE A 301 -6.85 -0.11 9.05
N ARG A 302 -6.77 -1.18 9.86
CA ARG A 302 -5.66 -1.38 10.79
C ARG A 302 -4.31 -1.42 10.07
N SER A 303 -4.19 -2.18 9.00
CA SER A 303 -2.87 -2.42 8.39
C SER A 303 -2.52 -1.43 7.28
N LEU A 304 -3.43 -1.21 6.33
CA LEU A 304 -3.20 -0.40 5.13
C LEU A 304 -3.40 1.10 5.37
N PHE A 305 -3.98 1.49 6.50
CA PHE A 305 -4.13 2.90 6.87
C PHE A 305 -3.33 3.25 8.13
N VAL A 306 -3.69 2.70 9.30
CA VAL A 306 -3.05 3.04 10.59
C VAL A 306 -1.58 2.61 10.60
N SER A 307 -1.34 1.30 10.55
CA SER A 307 -0.01 0.70 10.72
C SER A 307 0.96 1.18 9.66
N LEU A 308 0.53 1.23 8.39
CA LEU A 308 1.33 1.74 7.29
C LEU A 308 1.80 3.19 7.53
N GLN A 309 0.90 4.07 7.98
CA GLN A 309 1.28 5.46 8.25
C GLN A 309 2.25 5.58 9.42
N GLU A 310 2.05 4.80 10.48
CA GLU A 310 2.95 4.81 11.64
C GLU A 310 4.35 4.30 11.28
N LEU A 311 4.44 3.21 10.53
CA LEU A 311 5.72 2.69 10.03
C LEU A 311 6.41 3.70 9.10
N ASN A 312 5.66 4.35 8.20
CA ASN A 312 6.19 5.42 7.34
C ASN A 312 6.66 6.65 8.13
N LYS A 313 6.08 6.92 9.31
CA LYS A 313 6.55 7.95 10.25
C LYS A 313 7.75 7.51 11.09
N GLY A 314 8.21 6.26 10.94
CA GLY A 314 9.36 5.71 11.66
C GLY A 314 9.00 5.23 13.05
N ALA A 315 7.84 4.57 13.25
CA ALA A 315 7.40 4.05 14.56
C ALA A 315 8.47 3.22 15.31
N ARG A 316 9.40 2.61 14.59
CA ARG A 316 10.48 1.75 15.11
C ARG A 316 11.83 2.45 15.24
N ARG A 317 11.88 3.76 14.98
CA ARG A 317 13.10 4.57 15.10
C ARG A 317 13.50 4.70 16.59
N PRO A 318 14.77 4.45 16.96
CA PRO A 318 15.25 4.68 18.31
C PRO A 318 15.04 6.13 18.76
N ALA A 319 14.60 6.31 20.01
CA ALA A 319 14.46 7.62 20.64
C ALA A 319 15.85 8.21 20.96
N GLY A 320 15.95 9.54 21.05
CA GLY A 320 17.20 10.23 21.44
C GLY A 320 18.32 10.23 20.38
N VAL A 321 18.16 9.55 19.25
CA VAL A 321 19.12 9.60 18.14
C VAL A 321 18.75 10.74 17.18
N PRO A 322 19.64 11.73 16.90
CA PRO A 322 19.35 12.80 15.96
C PRO A 322 19.01 12.29 14.55
N GLU A 323 18.13 12.99 13.83
CA GLU A 323 17.78 12.65 12.45
C GLU A 323 18.99 12.76 11.52
N THR A 324 19.20 11.74 10.68
CA THR A 324 20.30 11.75 9.72
C THR A 324 19.92 12.59 8.49
N LYS A 325 20.64 13.69 8.26
CA LYS A 325 20.55 14.46 7.01
C LYS A 325 21.59 13.94 6.01
N PHE A 326 21.13 13.25 4.97
CA PHE A 326 22.01 12.64 3.97
C PHE A 326 22.57 13.69 3.02
N LYS A 327 23.90 13.85 3.04
CA LYS A 327 24.61 14.70 2.06
C LYS A 327 25.09 13.90 0.86
N LYS A 328 25.46 12.64 1.09
CA LYS A 328 26.02 11.74 0.08
C LYS A 328 25.83 10.30 0.51
N ILE A 329 25.39 9.44 -0.42
CA ILE A 329 25.21 8.01 -0.20
C ILE A 329 26.07 7.22 -1.21
N GLY A 330 26.71 6.15 -0.76
CA GLY A 330 27.38 5.20 -1.64
C GLY A 330 26.50 3.98 -1.93
N VAL A 331 26.54 3.48 -3.16
CA VAL A 331 25.94 2.20 -3.56
C VAL A 331 27.03 1.34 -4.19
N LEU A 332 27.32 0.18 -3.62
CA LEU A 332 28.35 -0.74 -4.12
C LEU A 332 27.70 -1.82 -4.97
N GLY A 333 28.13 -1.95 -6.22
CA GLY A 333 27.49 -2.78 -7.25
C GLY A 333 26.45 -1.98 -8.02
N ALA A 334 26.69 -1.77 -9.31
CA ALA A 334 25.83 -1.05 -10.26
C ALA A 334 24.96 -1.99 -11.10
N GLY A 335 24.86 -3.26 -10.70
CA GLY A 335 23.93 -4.23 -11.25
C GLY A 335 22.46 -3.87 -11.01
N PHE A 336 21.55 -4.79 -11.34
CA PHE A 336 20.11 -4.54 -11.34
C PHE A 336 19.55 -3.91 -10.05
N MET A 337 19.97 -4.41 -8.87
CA MET A 337 19.50 -3.87 -7.58
C MET A 337 20.13 -2.51 -7.28
N GLY A 338 21.46 -2.38 -7.38
CA GLY A 338 22.16 -1.15 -7.05
C GLY A 338 21.82 0.02 -7.97
N ALA A 339 21.60 -0.24 -9.26
CA ALA A 339 21.10 0.77 -10.19
C ALA A 339 19.71 1.30 -9.76
N GLY A 340 18.82 0.40 -9.32
CA GLY A 340 17.51 0.78 -8.78
C GLY A 340 17.60 1.58 -7.47
N ILE A 341 18.51 1.20 -6.56
CA ILE A 341 18.78 1.93 -5.31
C ILE A 341 19.33 3.33 -5.61
N ALA A 342 20.25 3.45 -6.56
CA ALA A 342 20.79 4.74 -7.00
C ALA A 342 19.69 5.63 -7.60
N TYR A 343 18.81 5.07 -8.45
CA TYR A 343 17.68 5.79 -9.02
C TYR A 343 16.74 6.36 -7.94
N VAL A 344 16.28 5.55 -6.98
CA VAL A 344 15.33 6.01 -5.95
C VAL A 344 15.97 7.02 -5.00
N THR A 345 17.26 6.89 -4.75
CA THR A 345 18.03 7.82 -3.90
C THR A 345 18.22 9.17 -4.60
N ALA A 346 18.63 9.17 -5.87
CA ALA A 346 18.75 10.39 -6.67
C ALA A 346 17.39 11.08 -6.88
N LYS A 347 16.31 10.30 -7.07
CA LYS A 347 14.93 10.82 -7.17
C LYS A 347 14.46 11.50 -5.88
N ALA A 348 15.01 11.13 -4.73
CA ALA A 348 14.78 11.80 -3.46
C ALA A 348 15.59 13.09 -3.28
N GLY A 349 16.44 13.44 -4.26
CA GLY A 349 17.31 14.62 -4.22
C GLY A 349 18.62 14.40 -3.48
N ILE A 350 19.01 13.14 -3.21
CA ILE A 350 20.23 12.80 -2.47
C ILE A 350 21.34 12.43 -3.46
N PRO A 351 22.53 13.06 -3.41
CA PRO A 351 23.69 12.66 -4.21
C PRO A 351 24.14 11.21 -3.95
N VAL A 352 24.43 10.47 -5.01
CA VAL A 352 24.80 9.04 -4.98
C VAL A 352 26.13 8.80 -5.70
N VAL A 353 27.04 8.09 -5.05
CA VAL A 353 28.18 7.45 -5.69
C VAL A 353 27.81 6.01 -6.04
N LEU A 354 27.78 5.69 -7.33
CA LEU A 354 27.43 4.37 -7.83
C LEU A 354 28.73 3.65 -8.24
N LEU A 355 29.22 2.79 -7.36
CA LEU A 355 30.49 2.09 -7.54
C LEU A 355 30.27 0.72 -8.14
N ASP A 356 31.11 0.32 -9.10
CA ASP A 356 31.24 -1.09 -9.53
C ASP A 356 32.72 -1.43 -9.72
N ARG A 357 33.04 -2.67 -10.13
CA ARG A 357 34.40 -3.14 -10.39
C ARG A 357 35.11 -2.32 -11.47
N ASP A 358 34.36 -1.83 -12.45
CA ASP A 358 34.86 -1.05 -13.57
C ASP A 358 33.90 0.08 -13.96
N MET A 359 34.44 1.11 -14.60
CA MET A 359 33.70 2.32 -14.99
C MET A 359 32.52 1.99 -15.94
N ASP A 360 32.69 1.00 -16.81
CA ASP A 360 31.65 0.59 -17.76
C ASP A 360 30.43 -0.02 -17.04
N ALA A 361 30.65 -0.88 -16.05
CA ALA A 361 29.59 -1.43 -15.22
C ALA A 361 28.88 -0.34 -14.41
N ALA A 362 29.63 0.59 -13.81
CA ALA A 362 29.05 1.74 -13.10
C ALA A 362 28.21 2.65 -14.03
N ALA A 363 28.71 2.93 -15.24
CA ALA A 363 28.02 3.71 -16.26
C ALA A 363 26.73 3.02 -16.74
N LYS A 364 26.74 1.69 -16.90
CA LYS A 364 25.53 0.90 -17.21
C LYS A 364 24.46 1.04 -16.13
N GLY A 365 24.86 1.04 -14.86
CA GLY A 365 23.94 1.29 -13.75
C GLY A 365 23.31 2.69 -13.82
N LYS A 366 24.09 3.74 -14.13
CA LYS A 366 23.55 5.09 -14.37
C LYS A 366 22.62 5.15 -15.59
N ALA A 367 22.93 4.44 -16.66
CA ALA A 367 22.09 4.37 -17.86
C ALA A 367 20.72 3.73 -17.59
N HIS A 368 20.61 2.84 -16.60
CA HIS A 368 19.32 2.32 -16.15
C HIS A 368 18.44 3.43 -15.57
N SER A 369 18.99 4.30 -14.72
CA SER A 369 18.29 5.48 -14.19
C SER A 369 17.81 6.41 -15.30
N ASP A 370 18.63 6.62 -16.33
CA ASP A 370 18.26 7.39 -17.53
C ASP A 370 17.04 6.78 -18.22
N SER A 371 17.07 5.46 -18.48
CA SER A 371 15.95 4.76 -19.11
C SER A 371 14.65 4.94 -18.33
N LEU A 372 14.70 4.79 -16.99
CA LEU A 372 13.51 4.95 -16.13
C LEU A 372 12.92 6.35 -16.17
N ILE A 373 13.75 7.40 -16.08
CA ILE A 373 13.25 8.78 -16.07
C ILE A 373 12.83 9.23 -17.47
N SER A 374 13.55 8.84 -18.52
CA SER A 374 13.17 9.06 -19.92
C SER A 374 11.80 8.46 -20.23
N ASP A 375 11.49 7.28 -19.67
CA ASP A 375 10.18 6.66 -19.75
C ASP A 375 9.06 7.47 -19.08
N GLN A 376 9.35 8.15 -17.97
CA GLN A 376 8.39 9.05 -17.32
C GLN A 376 8.20 10.33 -18.13
N VAL A 377 9.26 10.90 -18.70
CA VAL A 377 9.19 12.06 -19.59
C VAL A 377 8.32 11.76 -20.81
N ARG A 378 8.55 10.62 -21.47
CA ARG A 378 7.72 10.16 -22.60
C ARG A 378 6.24 9.99 -22.24
N LYS A 379 5.95 9.63 -20.98
CA LYS A 379 4.58 9.48 -20.46
C LYS A 379 3.98 10.79 -19.95
N GLY A 380 4.69 11.92 -20.06
CA GLY A 380 4.26 13.22 -19.54
C GLY A 380 4.21 13.28 -18.01
N ARG A 381 4.95 12.40 -17.31
CA ARG A 381 4.98 12.30 -15.84
C ARG A 381 6.22 12.93 -15.19
N ALA A 382 7.14 13.44 -16.00
CA ALA A 382 8.35 14.16 -15.60
C ALA A 382 8.75 15.11 -16.74
N LYS A 383 9.54 16.14 -16.45
CA LYS A 383 10.08 17.07 -17.46
C LYS A 383 11.53 16.71 -17.84
N PRO A 384 12.03 17.14 -19.01
CA PRO A 384 13.45 16.94 -19.37
C PRO A 384 14.42 17.47 -18.30
N GLU A 385 14.11 18.59 -17.67
CA GLU A 385 14.95 19.19 -16.62
C GLU A 385 14.99 18.32 -15.35
N ASP A 386 13.91 17.58 -15.05
CA ASP A 386 13.89 16.61 -13.95
C ASP A 386 14.83 15.44 -14.21
N LYS A 387 14.94 15.01 -15.49
CA LYS A 387 15.90 13.99 -15.91
C LYS A 387 17.33 14.46 -15.71
N ASP A 388 17.68 15.64 -16.20
CA ASP A 388 19.04 16.16 -16.10
C ASP A 388 19.46 16.35 -14.64
N ARG A 389 18.56 16.92 -13.82
CA ARG A 389 18.77 17.03 -12.37
C ARG A 389 19.00 15.67 -11.72
N LEU A 390 18.16 14.66 -11.99
CA LEU A 390 18.29 13.33 -11.41
C LEU A 390 19.63 12.68 -11.81
N LEU A 391 20.01 12.76 -13.08
CA LEU A 391 21.25 12.17 -13.57
C LEU A 391 22.50 12.88 -13.07
N SER A 392 22.42 14.19 -12.80
CA SER A 392 23.52 14.96 -12.20
C SER A 392 23.84 14.51 -10.77
N LEU A 393 22.87 13.93 -10.06
CA LEU A 393 23.05 13.43 -8.69
C LEU A 393 23.73 12.05 -8.64
N ILE A 394 23.91 11.37 -9.77
CA ILE A 394 24.53 10.03 -9.82
C ILE A 394 25.94 10.15 -10.38
N THR A 395 26.94 9.89 -9.53
CA THR A 395 28.36 9.82 -9.90
C THR A 395 28.77 8.35 -10.02
N PRO A 396 28.88 7.80 -11.24
CA PRO A 396 29.38 6.44 -11.44
C PRO A 396 30.90 6.43 -11.27
N THR A 397 31.46 5.39 -10.66
CA THR A 397 32.91 5.27 -10.41
C THR A 397 33.35 3.82 -10.25
N ALA A 398 34.66 3.58 -10.36
CA ALA A 398 35.31 2.33 -9.95
C ALA A 398 36.24 2.52 -8.73
N ASP A 399 36.41 3.76 -8.25
CA ASP A 399 37.32 4.09 -7.16
C ASP A 399 36.59 4.16 -5.82
N TYR A 400 37.05 3.37 -4.84
CA TYR A 400 36.52 3.42 -3.48
C TYR A 400 36.79 4.78 -2.81
N ALA A 401 37.84 5.52 -3.18
CA ALA A 401 38.13 6.84 -2.61
C ALA A 401 36.96 7.83 -2.76
N ASP A 402 36.14 7.68 -3.80
CA ASP A 402 34.94 8.48 -4.02
C ASP A 402 33.84 8.27 -2.98
N LEU A 403 33.91 7.21 -2.17
CA LEU A 403 33.00 6.99 -1.03
C LEU A 403 33.30 7.92 0.16
N THR A 404 34.41 8.66 0.12
CA THR A 404 34.74 9.65 1.14
C THR A 404 33.60 10.65 1.32
N GLY A 405 33.23 10.88 2.58
CA GLY A 405 32.15 11.78 2.98
C GLY A 405 30.74 11.18 2.96
N CYS A 406 30.56 9.93 2.48
CA CYS A 406 29.27 9.27 2.54
C CYS A 406 28.78 9.07 4.00
N ASP A 407 27.50 9.35 4.23
CA ASP A 407 26.85 9.13 5.53
C ASP A 407 26.39 7.67 5.69
N LEU A 408 26.01 7.05 4.57
CA LEU A 408 25.55 5.68 4.43
C LEU A 408 26.15 5.07 3.16
N VAL A 409 26.56 3.81 3.22
CA VAL A 409 26.85 2.97 2.06
C VAL A 409 25.91 1.77 2.04
N VAL A 410 25.32 1.48 0.89
CA VAL A 410 24.49 0.28 0.66
C VAL A 410 25.20 -0.64 -0.31
N GLU A 411 25.60 -1.81 0.17
CA GLU A 411 26.21 -2.86 -0.61
C GLU A 411 25.15 -3.72 -1.32
N ALA A 412 25.24 -3.80 -2.64
CA ALA A 412 24.38 -4.56 -3.55
C ALA A 412 25.21 -5.34 -4.59
N VAL A 413 26.37 -5.87 -4.18
CA VAL A 413 27.22 -6.77 -4.96
C VAL A 413 26.65 -8.20 -4.95
N PHE A 414 27.31 -9.11 -5.69
CA PHE A 414 26.88 -10.50 -5.82
C PHE A 414 26.67 -11.19 -4.46
N GLU A 415 25.74 -12.15 -4.43
CA GLU A 415 25.37 -12.92 -3.24
C GLU A 415 26.43 -14.00 -2.94
N ASP A 416 27.66 -13.54 -2.68
CA ASP A 416 28.82 -14.34 -2.30
C ASP A 416 29.50 -13.73 -1.07
N SER A 417 29.84 -14.56 -0.09
CA SER A 417 30.39 -14.07 1.18
C SER A 417 31.80 -13.48 1.04
N GLY A 418 32.61 -13.98 0.12
CA GLY A 418 33.96 -13.47 -0.15
C GLY A 418 33.91 -12.11 -0.84
N VAL A 419 33.06 -11.97 -1.86
CA VAL A 419 32.86 -10.69 -2.57
C VAL A 419 32.32 -9.62 -1.62
N LYS A 420 31.35 -9.96 -0.75
CA LYS A 420 30.82 -9.01 0.25
C LYS A 420 31.83 -8.64 1.33
N LYS A 421 32.69 -9.58 1.73
CA LYS A 421 33.81 -9.30 2.64
C LYS A 421 34.74 -8.25 2.04
N ASP A 422 35.25 -8.48 0.83
CA ASP A 422 36.17 -7.57 0.15
C ASP A 422 35.57 -6.17 -0.03
N ALA A 423 34.30 -6.10 -0.44
CA ALA A 423 33.57 -4.83 -0.58
C ALA A 423 33.42 -4.09 0.75
N THR A 424 33.15 -4.81 1.85
CA THR A 424 33.03 -4.23 3.20
C THR A 424 34.37 -3.64 3.65
N GLU A 425 35.46 -4.41 3.56
CA GLU A 425 36.78 -4.00 4.02
C GLU A 425 37.31 -2.79 3.24
N LYS A 426 37.16 -2.79 1.91
CA LYS A 426 37.58 -1.67 1.05
C LYS A 426 36.76 -0.40 1.29
N ALA A 427 35.44 -0.52 1.45
CA ALA A 427 34.60 0.63 1.76
C ALA A 427 34.90 1.19 3.15
N GLU A 428 35.06 0.35 4.17
CA GLU A 428 35.36 0.83 5.52
C GLU A 428 36.74 1.46 5.65
N ALA A 429 37.70 1.15 4.77
CA ALA A 429 39.01 1.80 4.77
C ALA A 429 38.96 3.31 4.45
N VAL A 430 37.95 3.75 3.68
CA VAL A 430 37.80 5.15 3.21
C VAL A 430 36.67 5.90 3.92
N LEU A 431 35.72 5.18 4.55
CA LEU A 431 34.59 5.79 5.25
C LEU A 431 35.00 6.35 6.62
N LYS A 432 34.51 7.54 6.96
CA LYS A 432 34.62 8.12 8.32
C LYS A 432 34.12 7.13 9.38
N PRO A 433 34.71 7.00 10.58
CA PRO A 433 34.32 6.00 11.60
C PRO A 433 32.83 5.98 11.93
N SER A 434 32.18 7.14 11.82
CA SER A 434 30.77 7.35 12.15
C SER A 434 29.79 6.99 11.03
N ALA A 435 30.24 6.62 9.82
CA ALA A 435 29.39 6.21 8.72
C ALA A 435 28.75 4.83 8.98
N VAL A 436 27.55 4.64 8.42
CA VAL A 436 26.80 3.38 8.47
C VAL A 436 27.06 2.57 7.20
N PHE A 437 27.29 1.28 7.36
CA PHE A 437 27.39 0.33 6.25
C PHE A 437 26.17 -0.60 6.28
N ALA A 438 25.48 -0.70 5.15
CA ALA A 438 24.31 -1.54 4.99
C ALA A 438 24.53 -2.59 3.90
N SER A 439 24.10 -3.83 4.12
CA SER A 439 24.04 -4.84 3.06
C SER A 439 22.61 -5.04 2.56
N ASN A 440 22.43 -5.14 1.24
CA ASN A 440 21.18 -5.50 0.56
C ASN A 440 21.04 -7.02 0.33
N THR A 441 21.87 -7.85 0.97
CA THR A 441 21.78 -9.31 0.86
C THR A 441 20.36 -9.83 1.14
N SER A 442 19.99 -10.96 0.52
CA SER A 442 18.64 -11.56 0.64
C SER A 442 18.65 -12.89 1.39
N THR A 443 19.82 -13.52 1.53
CA THR A 443 19.95 -14.87 2.09
C THR A 443 21.04 -15.01 3.14
N ILE A 444 22.06 -14.14 3.14
CA ILE A 444 23.19 -14.23 4.07
C ILE A 444 22.85 -13.45 5.36
N PRO A 445 22.96 -14.07 6.55
CA PRO A 445 22.70 -13.36 7.80
C PRO A 445 23.63 -12.16 8.00
N ILE A 446 23.06 -11.02 8.39
CA ILE A 446 23.78 -9.76 8.66
C ILE A 446 24.82 -9.94 9.76
N THR A 447 24.50 -10.73 10.79
CA THR A 447 25.43 -11.07 11.88
C THR A 447 26.67 -11.77 11.36
N SER A 448 26.56 -12.56 10.28
CA SER A 448 27.70 -13.23 9.67
C SER A 448 28.58 -12.23 8.91
N LEU A 449 27.97 -11.38 8.08
CA LEU A 449 28.68 -10.36 7.30
C LEU A 449 29.38 -9.32 8.19
N ALA A 450 28.72 -8.91 9.29
CA ALA A 450 29.24 -7.95 10.24
C ALA A 450 30.54 -8.41 10.94
N LYS A 451 30.93 -9.69 10.87
CA LYS A 451 32.23 -10.18 11.37
C LYS A 451 33.41 -9.60 10.60
N ASN A 452 33.20 -9.21 9.34
CA ASN A 452 34.21 -8.61 8.48
C ASN A 452 34.28 -7.07 8.64
N SER A 453 33.36 -6.48 9.40
CA SER A 453 33.33 -5.04 9.66
C SER A 453 34.24 -4.70 10.83
N ALA A 454 35.06 -3.65 10.70
CA ALA A 454 35.81 -3.06 11.79
C ALA A 454 34.90 -2.30 12.78
N ARG A 455 33.66 -2.03 12.38
CA ARG A 455 32.67 -1.19 13.08
C ARG A 455 31.28 -1.86 13.12
N PRO A 456 31.15 -3.08 13.68
CA PRO A 456 29.90 -3.86 13.60
C PRO A 456 28.68 -3.18 14.24
N LYS A 457 28.88 -2.17 15.11
CA LYS A 457 27.79 -1.31 15.64
C LYS A 457 27.13 -0.44 14.56
N ASN A 458 27.86 -0.11 13.51
CA ASN A 458 27.40 0.69 12.38
C ASN A 458 27.04 -0.19 11.16
N PHE A 459 27.00 -1.51 11.32
CA PHE A 459 26.66 -2.45 10.26
C PHE A 459 25.21 -2.92 10.39
N ILE A 460 24.44 -2.88 9.31
CA ILE A 460 23.00 -3.21 9.29
C ILE A 460 22.59 -3.86 7.96
N GLY A 461 21.43 -4.51 7.89
CA GLY A 461 20.82 -4.88 6.61
C GLY A 461 19.82 -3.82 6.14
N ILE A 462 19.83 -3.50 4.84
CA ILE A 462 18.77 -2.71 4.17
C ILE A 462 18.42 -3.47 2.90
N HIS A 463 17.45 -4.38 3.01
CA HIS A 463 17.05 -5.30 1.97
C HIS A 463 15.88 -4.72 1.17
N PHE A 464 16.16 -4.41 -0.10
CA PHE A 464 15.20 -3.95 -1.09
C PHE A 464 14.61 -5.12 -1.88
N PHE A 465 13.36 -4.95 -2.31
CA PHE A 465 12.67 -5.90 -3.18
C PHE A 465 12.71 -5.45 -4.64
N SER A 466 12.91 -6.41 -5.54
CA SER A 466 12.98 -6.17 -6.99
C SER A 466 11.57 -6.08 -7.61
N PRO A 467 11.30 -5.13 -8.53
CA PRO A 467 12.14 -3.99 -8.93
C PRO A 467 12.12 -2.85 -7.90
N VAL A 468 13.29 -2.28 -7.59
CA VAL A 468 13.45 -1.27 -6.52
C VAL A 468 12.63 -0.01 -6.77
N ASP A 469 12.43 0.42 -8.01
CA ASP A 469 11.64 1.61 -8.37
C ASP A 469 10.13 1.43 -8.14
N LYS A 470 9.65 0.20 -8.00
CA LYS A 470 8.22 -0.13 -7.86
C LYS A 470 7.85 -0.66 -6.49
N MET A 471 8.69 -1.48 -5.89
CA MET A 471 8.40 -2.12 -4.61
C MET A 471 8.55 -1.10 -3.47
N MET A 472 7.52 -0.99 -2.62
CA MET A 472 7.49 0.04 -1.56
C MET A 472 8.15 -0.39 -0.26
N LEU A 473 8.18 -1.69 0.03
CA LEU A 473 8.76 -2.23 1.26
C LEU A 473 10.29 -2.20 1.21
N VAL A 474 10.90 -1.90 2.36
CA VAL A 474 12.31 -2.16 2.64
C VAL A 474 12.41 -2.84 4.00
N GLU A 475 13.09 -3.98 4.04
CA GLU A 475 13.34 -4.73 5.26
C GLU A 475 14.68 -4.30 5.86
N ILE A 476 14.66 -3.80 7.09
CA ILE A 476 15.83 -3.35 7.85
C ILE A 476 16.19 -4.44 8.84
N ILE A 477 17.39 -5.00 8.71
CA ILE A 477 17.78 -6.21 9.44
C ILE A 477 18.82 -5.88 10.51
N LEU A 478 18.49 -6.19 11.76
CA LEU A 478 19.35 -6.01 12.91
C LEU A 478 20.25 -7.23 13.11
N GLY A 479 21.54 -7.06 12.83
CA GLY A 479 22.56 -8.01 13.27
C GLY A 479 22.75 -7.93 14.78
N LYS A 480 23.31 -8.98 15.40
CA LYS A 480 23.48 -9.05 16.87
C LYS A 480 24.23 -7.87 17.50
N LYS A 481 25.07 -7.17 16.73
CA LYS A 481 25.88 -6.02 17.19
C LYS A 481 25.39 -4.68 16.65
N THR A 482 24.36 -4.65 15.80
CA THR A 482 23.84 -3.42 15.20
C THR A 482 23.38 -2.46 16.30
N GLY A 483 23.85 -1.21 16.25
CA GLY A 483 23.51 -0.17 17.23
C GLY A 483 22.37 0.75 16.79
N ASP A 484 21.82 1.49 17.74
CA ASP A 484 20.68 2.40 17.53
C ASP A 484 20.93 3.44 16.44
N LYS A 485 22.17 3.93 16.32
CA LYS A 485 22.55 4.86 15.25
C LYS A 485 22.34 4.25 13.86
N ALA A 486 22.78 3.01 13.66
CA ALA A 486 22.64 2.34 12.37
C ALA A 486 21.16 2.13 12.02
N LEU A 487 20.36 1.72 13.01
CA LEU A 487 18.91 1.55 12.83
C LEU A 487 18.21 2.88 12.53
N ALA A 488 18.52 3.95 13.26
CA ALA A 488 17.95 5.27 13.02
C ALA A 488 18.32 5.79 11.62
N THR A 489 19.59 5.68 11.22
CA THR A 489 20.05 6.07 9.87
C THR A 489 19.37 5.24 8.78
N ALA A 490 19.19 3.94 8.96
CA ALA A 490 18.48 3.10 7.98
C ALA A 490 17.01 3.51 7.83
N ILE A 491 16.30 3.74 8.94
CA ILE A 491 14.90 4.21 8.90
C ILE A 491 14.81 5.60 8.26
N ASP A 492 15.69 6.52 8.63
CA ASP A 492 15.73 7.87 8.06
C ASP A 492 15.98 7.83 6.54
N PHE A 493 16.86 6.94 6.08
CA PHE A 493 17.12 6.74 4.65
C PHE A 493 15.88 6.23 3.92
N VAL A 494 15.25 5.16 4.42
CA VAL A 494 14.05 4.56 3.81
C VAL A 494 12.90 5.57 3.75
N ARG A 495 12.73 6.40 4.79
CA ARG A 495 11.76 7.50 4.82
C ARG A 495 12.09 8.57 3.80
N ALA A 496 13.36 8.98 3.68
CA ALA A 496 13.79 10.01 2.73
C ALA A 496 13.51 9.59 1.28
N ILE A 497 13.69 8.32 0.93
CA ILE A 497 13.35 7.76 -0.39
C ILE A 497 11.87 7.39 -0.55
N LYS A 498 11.02 7.78 0.42
CA LYS A 498 9.55 7.60 0.42
C LYS A 498 9.14 6.13 0.30
N LYS A 499 9.87 5.23 0.95
CA LYS A 499 9.56 3.79 1.07
C LYS A 499 9.10 3.47 2.49
N THR A 500 8.58 2.26 2.68
CA THR A 500 8.06 1.79 3.97
C THR A 500 9.09 0.88 4.66
N PRO A 501 9.65 1.29 5.81
CA PRO A 501 10.55 0.44 6.56
C PRO A 501 9.80 -0.56 7.43
N ILE A 502 10.31 -1.79 7.50
CA ILE A 502 10.03 -2.75 8.58
C ILE A 502 11.36 -3.19 9.20
N VAL A 503 11.39 -3.43 10.50
CA VAL A 503 12.58 -3.82 11.26
C VAL A 503 12.45 -5.27 11.71
N VAL A 504 13.45 -6.07 11.39
CA VAL A 504 13.50 -7.49 11.74
C VAL A 504 14.84 -7.85 12.33
N ASN A 505 14.87 -8.82 13.24
CA ASN A 505 16.13 -9.38 13.73
C ASN A 505 16.70 -10.38 12.73
N ASP A 506 18.02 -10.49 12.73
CA ASP A 506 18.75 -11.30 11.77
C ASP A 506 18.46 -12.80 11.89
N THR A 507 18.12 -13.41 10.76
CA THR A 507 18.02 -14.86 10.56
C THR A 507 18.25 -15.17 9.08
N ARG A 508 18.46 -16.43 8.73
CA ARG A 508 18.56 -16.83 7.32
C ARG A 508 17.22 -16.59 6.62
N GLY A 509 17.22 -15.75 5.58
CA GLY A 509 16.02 -15.39 4.82
C GLY A 509 15.08 -14.41 5.55
N PHE A 510 15.53 -13.80 6.66
CA PHE A 510 14.84 -12.75 7.40
C PHE A 510 13.36 -13.07 7.68
N TYR A 511 12.44 -12.13 7.49
CA TYR A 511 11.01 -12.38 7.66
C TYR A 511 10.33 -12.69 6.32
N VAL A 512 10.51 -11.82 5.34
CA VAL A 512 9.74 -11.89 4.09
C VAL A 512 10.05 -13.17 3.31
N ASN A 513 11.33 -13.48 3.10
CA ASN A 513 11.71 -14.65 2.30
C ASN A 513 11.31 -15.95 3.02
N ARG A 514 11.38 -16.02 4.35
CA ARG A 514 10.86 -17.18 5.11
C ARG A 514 9.39 -17.45 4.80
N CYS A 515 8.56 -16.41 4.78
CA CYS A 515 7.14 -16.53 4.47
C CYS A 515 6.87 -16.93 3.01
N VAL A 516 7.54 -16.28 2.06
CA VAL A 516 7.40 -16.56 0.62
C VAL A 516 7.81 -17.99 0.28
N LEU A 517 8.88 -18.50 0.89
CA LEU A 517 9.34 -19.87 0.65
C LEU A 517 8.31 -20.92 1.11
N ARG A 518 7.50 -20.64 2.15
CA ARG A 518 6.41 -21.54 2.56
C ARG A 518 5.31 -21.60 1.52
N TYR A 519 4.96 -20.46 0.92
CA TYR A 519 3.98 -20.39 -0.16
C TYR A 519 4.39 -21.22 -1.38
N MET A 520 5.65 -21.07 -1.80
CA MET A 520 6.21 -21.84 -2.93
C MET A 520 6.33 -23.33 -2.60
N SER A 521 6.86 -23.66 -1.43
CA SER A 521 7.05 -25.04 -0.98
C SER A 521 5.73 -25.80 -0.89
N GLU A 522 4.68 -25.16 -0.40
CA GLU A 522 3.34 -25.76 -0.32
C GLU A 522 2.78 -26.07 -1.72
N ALA A 523 3.00 -25.19 -2.70
CA ALA A 523 2.60 -25.44 -4.07
C ALA A 523 3.36 -26.60 -4.72
N TYR A 524 4.65 -26.77 -4.40
CA TYR A 524 5.40 -27.94 -4.84
C TYR A 524 4.80 -29.22 -4.28
N LYS A 525 4.42 -29.23 -3.00
CA LYS A 525 3.74 -30.38 -2.39
C LYS A 525 2.41 -30.68 -3.06
N MET A 526 1.59 -29.68 -3.31
CA MET A 526 0.34 -29.84 -4.05
C MET A 526 0.57 -30.46 -5.45
N LEU A 527 1.59 -30.02 -6.19
CA LEU A 527 1.95 -30.63 -7.47
C LEU A 527 2.38 -32.10 -7.32
N ILE A 528 3.23 -32.40 -6.34
CA ILE A 528 3.71 -33.76 -6.04
C ILE A 528 2.56 -34.69 -5.63
N GLU A 529 1.56 -34.15 -4.92
CA GLU A 529 0.32 -34.84 -4.53
C GLU A 529 -0.66 -35.04 -5.72
N GLY A 530 -0.37 -34.48 -6.89
CA GLY A 530 -1.19 -34.62 -8.09
C GLY A 530 -2.27 -33.55 -8.26
N VAL A 531 -2.27 -32.47 -7.47
CA VAL A 531 -3.22 -31.36 -7.66
C VAL A 531 -2.94 -30.69 -9.02
N PRO A 532 -3.95 -30.53 -9.90
CA PRO A 532 -3.75 -29.87 -11.18
C PRO A 532 -3.17 -28.46 -11.03
N ALA A 533 -2.06 -28.17 -11.70
CA ALA A 533 -1.37 -26.87 -11.63
C ALA A 533 -2.29 -25.64 -11.85
N PRO A 534 -3.27 -25.67 -12.77
CA PRO A 534 -4.23 -24.56 -12.91
C PRO A 534 -5.08 -24.32 -11.66
N MET A 535 -5.41 -25.37 -10.89
CA MET A 535 -6.18 -25.22 -9.65
C MET A 535 -5.34 -24.56 -8.56
N ILE A 536 -4.07 -24.93 -8.42
CA ILE A 536 -3.13 -24.31 -7.46
C ILE A 536 -3.02 -22.80 -7.73
N GLU A 537 -2.75 -22.43 -8.98
CA GLU A 537 -2.56 -21.05 -9.41
C GLU A 537 -3.82 -20.19 -9.28
N ASN A 538 -4.98 -20.75 -9.59
CA ASN A 538 -6.25 -20.02 -9.46
C ASN A 538 -6.73 -19.96 -8.01
N ALA A 539 -6.53 -21.02 -7.21
CA ALA A 539 -6.84 -21.02 -5.78
C ALA A 539 -6.04 -19.93 -5.06
N ALA A 540 -4.75 -19.79 -5.36
CA ALA A 540 -3.93 -18.69 -4.85
C ALA A 540 -4.54 -17.31 -5.14
N LYS A 541 -4.91 -17.04 -6.40
CA LYS A 541 -5.51 -15.75 -6.79
C LYS A 541 -6.87 -15.52 -6.16
N ALA A 542 -7.70 -16.57 -6.11
CA ALA A 542 -9.00 -16.53 -5.45
C ALA A 542 -8.89 -16.37 -3.94
N ALA A 543 -7.78 -16.81 -3.32
CA ALA A 543 -7.45 -16.54 -1.92
C ALA A 543 -6.96 -15.09 -1.69
N GLY A 544 -6.73 -14.31 -2.76
CA GLY A 544 -6.30 -12.92 -2.71
C GLY A 544 -4.81 -12.67 -2.96
N MET A 545 -4.04 -13.69 -3.36
CA MET A 545 -2.64 -13.51 -3.76
C MET A 545 -2.56 -12.87 -5.15
N PRO A 546 -1.65 -11.91 -5.41
CA PRO A 546 -1.54 -11.25 -6.71
C PRO A 546 -1.01 -12.18 -7.82
N VAL A 547 -0.18 -13.15 -7.45
CA VAL A 547 0.49 -14.09 -8.35
C VAL A 547 0.42 -15.49 -7.73
N GLY A 548 0.13 -16.50 -8.54
CA GLY A 548 0.16 -17.87 -8.05
C GLY A 548 1.59 -18.37 -7.80
N PRO A 549 1.75 -19.42 -6.98
CA PRO A 549 3.04 -19.77 -6.38
C PRO A 549 4.06 -20.36 -7.37
N LEU A 550 3.60 -21.03 -8.43
CA LEU A 550 4.47 -21.59 -9.47
C LEU A 550 4.97 -20.47 -10.38
N ALA A 551 4.07 -19.56 -10.77
CA ALA A 551 4.42 -18.35 -11.51
C ALA A 551 5.39 -17.45 -10.73
N LEU A 552 5.23 -17.36 -9.40
CA LEU A 552 6.14 -16.62 -8.55
C LEU A 552 7.53 -17.27 -8.51
N THR A 553 7.59 -18.60 -8.45
CA THR A 553 8.87 -19.34 -8.54
C THR A 553 9.61 -19.03 -9.84
N ASP A 554 8.88 -18.99 -10.96
CA ASP A 554 9.45 -18.63 -12.26
C ASP A 554 9.99 -17.20 -12.29
N GLU A 555 9.34 -16.27 -11.60
CA GLU A 555 9.77 -14.88 -11.49
C GLU A 555 11.06 -14.74 -10.66
N THR A 556 11.23 -15.56 -9.63
CA THR A 556 12.47 -15.64 -8.83
C THR A 556 13.59 -16.44 -9.48
N ALA A 557 13.26 -17.27 -10.48
CA ALA A 557 14.10 -18.28 -11.13
C ALA A 557 14.22 -19.62 -10.37
N ILE A 558 13.94 -20.71 -11.08
CA ILE A 558 13.95 -22.08 -10.55
C ILE A 558 15.38 -22.57 -10.31
N ASP A 559 16.34 -22.18 -11.16
CA ASP A 559 17.74 -22.57 -10.98
C ASP A 559 18.36 -21.93 -9.73
N LEU A 560 17.93 -20.71 -9.39
CA LEU A 560 18.29 -20.07 -8.14
C LEU A 560 17.71 -20.85 -6.94
N ALA A 561 16.44 -21.24 -7.00
CA ALA A 561 15.83 -22.09 -5.98
C ALA A 561 16.62 -23.41 -5.80
N GLN A 562 17.01 -24.06 -6.91
CA GLN A 562 17.85 -25.26 -6.86
C GLN A 562 19.19 -25.02 -6.18
N LYS A 563 19.88 -23.92 -6.50
CA LYS A 563 21.17 -23.55 -5.86
C LYS A 563 21.00 -23.31 -4.36
N ILE A 564 19.95 -22.59 -3.95
CA ILE A 564 19.63 -22.33 -2.54
C ILE A 564 19.34 -23.64 -1.80
N MET A 565 18.55 -24.54 -2.39
CA MET A 565 18.25 -25.85 -1.80
C MET A 565 19.51 -26.69 -1.64
N LYS A 566 20.34 -26.81 -2.69
CA LYS A 566 21.65 -27.51 -2.63
C LYS A 566 22.57 -26.91 -1.57
N GLN A 567 22.64 -25.58 -1.46
CA GLN A 567 23.42 -24.91 -0.43
C GLN A 567 22.88 -25.19 0.97
N THR A 568 21.56 -25.18 1.14
CA THR A 568 20.91 -25.48 2.43
C THR A 568 21.20 -26.90 2.88
N MET A 569 21.19 -27.88 1.96
CA MET A 569 21.58 -29.26 2.26
C MET A 569 23.05 -29.37 2.68
N ARG A 570 23.96 -28.62 2.02
CA ARG A 570 25.38 -28.56 2.42
C ARG A 570 25.58 -27.94 3.81
N ASP A 571 24.85 -26.86 4.11
CA ASP A 571 25.01 -26.10 5.35
C ASP A 571 24.37 -26.79 6.57
N LEU A 572 23.20 -27.41 6.37
CA LEU A 572 22.33 -27.89 7.45
C LEU A 572 22.04 -29.40 7.40
N GLY A 573 22.58 -30.11 6.40
CA GLY A 573 22.39 -31.54 6.17
C GLY A 573 21.22 -31.87 5.24
N ASP A 574 21.21 -33.09 4.68
CA ASP A 574 20.27 -33.51 3.63
C ASP A 574 18.79 -33.43 4.04
N LYS A 575 18.49 -33.57 5.33
CA LYS A 575 17.11 -33.48 5.86
C LYS A 575 16.57 -32.05 5.94
N ALA A 576 17.40 -31.04 5.70
CA ALA A 576 16.99 -29.64 5.75
C ALA A 576 16.10 -29.24 4.56
N VAL A 577 16.07 -30.05 3.50
CA VAL A 577 15.25 -29.86 2.31
C VAL A 577 14.42 -31.12 2.07
N ASP A 578 13.15 -30.96 1.69
CA ASP A 578 12.31 -32.09 1.32
C ASP A 578 12.84 -32.76 0.04
N ALA A 579 13.13 -34.06 0.13
CA ALA A 579 13.74 -34.81 -0.97
C ALA A 579 12.85 -34.86 -2.23
N LYS A 580 11.52 -34.88 -2.08
CA LYS A 580 10.59 -34.89 -3.23
C LYS A 580 10.53 -33.52 -3.90
N GLN A 581 10.56 -32.44 -3.11
CA GLN A 581 10.67 -31.08 -3.67
C GLN A 581 11.99 -30.89 -4.40
N MET A 582 13.10 -31.37 -3.81
CA MET A 582 14.40 -31.32 -4.47
C MET A 582 14.40 -32.09 -5.78
N ALA A 583 13.77 -33.27 -5.81
CA ALA A 583 13.60 -34.06 -7.04
C ALA A 583 12.79 -33.29 -8.11
N LEU A 584 11.66 -32.67 -7.74
CA LEU A 584 10.86 -31.84 -8.66
C LEU A 584 11.71 -30.72 -9.29
N ILE A 585 12.43 -29.97 -8.45
CA ILE A 585 13.25 -28.85 -8.93
C ILE A 585 14.40 -29.35 -9.81
N ASN A 586 15.06 -30.46 -9.45
CA ASN A 586 16.08 -31.08 -10.30
C ASN A 586 15.50 -31.55 -11.64
N THR A 587 14.33 -32.19 -11.66
CA THR A 587 13.69 -32.61 -12.91
C THR A 587 13.40 -31.41 -13.82
N LEU A 588 12.88 -30.32 -13.28
CA LEU A 588 12.63 -29.11 -14.07
C LEU A 588 13.92 -28.51 -14.64
N VAL A 589 14.95 -28.37 -13.81
CA VAL A 589 16.22 -27.71 -14.18
C VAL A 589 17.10 -28.63 -15.01
N ASP A 590 17.45 -29.80 -14.48
CA ASP A 590 18.49 -30.68 -15.02
C ASP A 590 17.95 -31.54 -16.17
N THR A 591 16.69 -31.98 -16.11
CA THR A 591 16.09 -32.83 -17.16
C THR A 591 15.40 -32.02 -18.26
N HIS A 592 14.66 -30.96 -17.91
CA HIS A 592 13.86 -30.20 -18.88
C HIS A 592 14.43 -28.82 -19.21
N GLY A 593 15.51 -28.38 -18.55
CA GLY A 593 16.15 -27.09 -18.80
C GLY A 593 15.21 -25.91 -18.54
N ARG A 594 14.34 -25.99 -17.52
CA ARG A 594 13.32 -25.00 -17.18
C ARG A 594 13.79 -24.18 -15.98
N PHE A 595 14.37 -23.02 -16.28
CA PHE A 595 15.05 -22.17 -15.29
C PHE A 595 14.19 -21.01 -14.77
N GLY A 596 13.03 -20.75 -15.37
CA GLY A 596 12.12 -19.66 -15.00
C GLY A 596 11.95 -18.59 -16.09
N ARG A 597 11.31 -17.48 -15.73
CA ARG A 597 10.80 -16.45 -16.66
C ARG A 597 11.87 -15.80 -17.52
N LYS A 598 13.04 -15.49 -16.94
CA LYS A 598 14.16 -14.85 -17.68
C LYS A 598 14.66 -15.71 -18.84
N ASN A 599 14.50 -17.04 -18.74
CA ASN A 599 14.94 -18.00 -19.74
C ASN A 599 13.81 -18.47 -20.66
N GLY A 600 12.63 -17.83 -20.60
CA GLY A 600 11.49 -18.16 -21.45
C GLY A 600 10.70 -19.41 -21.04
N LYS A 601 11.19 -20.22 -20.08
CA LYS A 601 10.57 -21.48 -19.65
C LYS A 601 10.85 -21.81 -18.18
N GLY A 602 9.79 -22.05 -17.41
CA GLY A 602 9.76 -22.49 -16.01
C GLY A 602 8.56 -23.40 -15.73
N PHE A 603 7.82 -23.29 -14.63
CA PHE A 603 6.49 -23.92 -14.54
C PHE A 603 5.54 -23.43 -15.66
N TYR A 604 5.79 -22.24 -16.19
CA TYR A 604 5.13 -21.66 -17.35
C TYR A 604 6.04 -21.65 -18.59
N ASP A 605 5.42 -21.68 -19.76
CA ASP A 605 6.04 -21.23 -21.00
C ASP A 605 5.81 -19.71 -21.15
N TYR A 606 6.88 -18.97 -21.46
CA TYR A 606 6.88 -17.51 -21.66
C TYR A 606 7.25 -17.16 -23.11
N PRO A 607 6.33 -17.31 -24.07
CA PRO A 607 6.59 -16.96 -25.45
C PRO A 607 6.78 -15.45 -25.62
N GLN A 608 7.43 -15.05 -26.72
CA GLN A 608 7.50 -13.64 -27.11
C GLN A 608 6.10 -13.07 -27.34
N LYS A 609 5.93 -11.78 -27.02
CA LYS A 609 4.66 -11.08 -27.27
C LYS A 609 4.30 -11.14 -28.77
N PRO A 610 3.01 -11.26 -29.12
CA PRO A 610 1.82 -11.06 -28.28
C PRO A 610 1.31 -12.31 -27.55
N ALA A 611 1.95 -13.47 -27.70
CA ALA A 611 1.50 -14.71 -27.06
C ALA A 611 1.55 -14.57 -25.52
N LYS A 612 0.52 -15.11 -24.84
CA LYS A 612 0.40 -15.06 -23.37
C LYS A 612 1.15 -16.22 -22.73
N LYS A 613 1.68 -16.00 -21.52
CA LYS A 613 2.23 -17.09 -20.70
C LYS A 613 1.16 -18.16 -20.47
N LYS A 614 1.56 -19.42 -20.47
CA LYS A 614 0.68 -20.58 -20.19
C LYS A 614 1.43 -21.60 -19.34
N LEU A 615 0.70 -22.36 -18.52
CA LEU A 615 1.32 -23.45 -17.77
C LEU A 615 1.92 -24.47 -18.75
N TRP A 616 3.09 -25.00 -18.41
CA TRP A 616 3.77 -25.98 -19.23
C TRP A 616 2.96 -27.28 -19.28
N PRO A 617 2.57 -27.78 -20.47
CA PRO A 617 1.74 -28.98 -20.57
C PRO A 617 2.35 -30.22 -19.93
N GLY A 618 3.69 -30.32 -19.84
CA GLY A 618 4.39 -31.45 -19.25
C GLY A 618 4.24 -31.57 -17.72
N LEU A 619 3.74 -30.53 -17.03
CA LEU A 619 3.49 -30.60 -15.58
C LEU A 619 2.51 -31.73 -15.20
N LYS A 620 1.55 -32.03 -16.08
CA LYS A 620 0.55 -33.08 -15.85
C LYS A 620 1.15 -34.50 -15.89
N ASP A 621 2.32 -34.64 -16.52
CA ASP A 621 2.98 -35.92 -16.74
C ASP A 621 4.07 -36.18 -15.67
N LEU A 622 4.39 -35.20 -14.82
CA LEU A 622 5.39 -35.34 -13.75
C LEU A 622 4.91 -36.22 -12.60
N TYR A 623 3.61 -36.14 -12.26
CA TYR A 623 2.98 -36.90 -11.19
C TYR A 623 1.56 -37.32 -11.58
N PRO A 624 1.04 -38.47 -11.09
CA PRO A 624 -0.34 -38.87 -11.30
C PRO A 624 -1.32 -37.77 -10.87
N GLN A 625 -2.19 -37.34 -11.78
CA GLN A 625 -3.12 -36.24 -11.52
C GLN A 625 -4.34 -36.71 -10.72
N LEU A 626 -4.74 -35.92 -9.74
CA LEU A 626 -6.03 -36.03 -9.08
C LEU A 626 -7.14 -35.55 -10.02
N ALA A 627 -8.30 -36.20 -9.91
CA ALA A 627 -9.48 -35.76 -10.64
C ALA A 627 -9.96 -34.41 -10.08
N PRO A 628 -10.12 -33.36 -10.91
CA PRO A 628 -10.44 -32.00 -10.43
C PRO A 628 -11.66 -31.91 -9.51
N GLU A 629 -12.68 -32.70 -9.79
CA GLU A 629 -13.93 -32.78 -9.02
C GLU A 629 -13.76 -33.38 -7.62
N LYS A 630 -12.63 -34.06 -7.35
CA LYS A 630 -12.28 -34.62 -6.03
C LYS A 630 -11.41 -33.68 -5.20
N VAL A 631 -10.96 -32.57 -5.78
CA VAL A 631 -10.09 -31.60 -5.10
C VAL A 631 -10.95 -30.51 -4.47
N ASP A 632 -10.87 -30.37 -3.15
CA ASP A 632 -11.54 -29.29 -2.42
C ASP A 632 -10.81 -27.95 -2.66
N TYR A 633 -11.44 -27.08 -3.45
CA TYR A 633 -10.89 -25.79 -3.84
C TYR A 633 -10.71 -24.82 -2.66
N GLU A 634 -11.59 -24.88 -1.65
CA GLU A 634 -11.46 -24.04 -0.45
C GLU A 634 -10.34 -24.54 0.45
N GLU A 635 -10.12 -25.86 0.53
CA GLU A 635 -8.96 -26.45 1.20
C GLU A 635 -7.64 -26.00 0.54
N LEU A 636 -7.57 -25.89 -0.79
CA LEU A 636 -6.37 -25.35 -1.47
C LEU A 636 -6.07 -23.91 -1.06
N LYS A 637 -7.09 -23.05 -1.01
CA LYS A 637 -6.95 -21.65 -0.55
C LYS A 637 -6.44 -21.61 0.90
N GLN A 638 -7.02 -22.45 1.77
CA GLN A 638 -6.61 -22.54 3.17
C GLN A 638 -5.18 -23.03 3.33
N ARG A 639 -4.76 -24.08 2.63
CA ARG A 639 -3.38 -24.58 2.67
C ARG A 639 -2.36 -23.48 2.37
N LEU A 640 -2.59 -22.72 1.30
CA LEU A 640 -1.70 -21.63 0.87
C LEU A 640 -1.65 -20.47 1.86
N LEU A 641 -2.77 -20.03 2.42
CA LEU A 641 -2.77 -18.90 3.37
C LEU A 641 -2.28 -19.32 4.77
N VAL A 642 -2.71 -20.48 5.27
CA VAL A 642 -2.40 -20.96 6.62
C VAL A 642 -0.92 -21.29 6.77
N THR A 643 -0.27 -21.87 5.76
CA THR A 643 1.17 -22.20 5.83
C THR A 643 2.03 -20.94 6.00
N ILE A 644 1.67 -19.85 5.32
CA ILE A 644 2.36 -18.56 5.42
C ILE A 644 2.07 -17.92 6.79
N ALA A 645 0.80 -17.87 7.20
CA ALA A 645 0.40 -17.26 8.47
C ALA A 645 1.03 -17.98 9.68
N LEU A 646 1.17 -19.31 9.63
CA LEU A 646 1.89 -20.07 10.65
C LEU A 646 3.37 -19.73 10.69
N GLU A 647 4.01 -19.49 9.55
CA GLU A 647 5.41 -19.05 9.53
C GLU A 647 5.56 -17.65 10.14
N ALA A 648 4.66 -16.73 9.84
CA ALA A 648 4.64 -15.42 10.49
C ALA A 648 4.49 -15.55 12.02
N ALA A 649 3.61 -16.42 12.50
CA ALA A 649 3.46 -16.72 13.93
C ALA A 649 4.75 -17.30 14.55
N ARG A 650 5.49 -18.15 13.83
CA ARG A 650 6.81 -18.65 14.27
C ARG A 650 7.85 -17.53 14.33
N VAL A 651 7.88 -16.67 13.33
CA VAL A 651 8.80 -15.53 13.28
C VAL A 651 8.54 -14.56 14.45
N MET A 652 7.28 -14.39 14.86
CA MET A 652 6.93 -13.66 16.09
C MET A 652 7.40 -14.38 17.36
N GLU A 653 7.17 -15.70 17.48
CA GLU A 653 7.62 -16.52 18.62
C GLU A 653 9.15 -16.50 18.78
N GLU A 654 9.88 -16.58 17.67
CA GLU A 654 11.34 -16.53 17.62
C GLU A 654 11.90 -15.12 17.88
N GLY A 655 11.03 -14.10 17.98
CA GLY A 655 11.44 -12.71 18.18
C GLY A 655 12.13 -12.09 16.98
N ILE A 656 11.96 -12.65 15.78
CA ILE A 656 12.51 -12.09 14.54
C ILE A 656 11.73 -10.84 14.15
N VAL A 657 10.40 -10.93 14.15
CA VAL A 657 9.53 -9.76 14.11
C VAL A 657 9.02 -9.54 15.52
N THR A 658 9.01 -8.29 15.95
CA THR A 658 8.69 -7.91 17.35
C THR A 658 7.51 -6.96 17.45
N ASP A 659 6.98 -6.52 16.32
CA ASP A 659 5.84 -5.62 16.19
C ASP A 659 4.88 -6.20 15.13
N PRO A 660 3.62 -6.48 15.46
CA PRO A 660 2.69 -7.11 14.53
C PRO A 660 2.42 -6.25 13.29
N ARG A 661 2.56 -4.92 13.40
CA ARG A 661 2.40 -3.99 12.27
C ARG A 661 3.40 -4.30 11.16
N GLU A 662 4.63 -4.64 11.51
CA GLU A 662 5.71 -4.96 10.56
C GLU A 662 5.46 -6.27 9.83
N ALA A 663 4.93 -7.27 10.54
CA ALA A 663 4.54 -8.54 9.94
C ALA A 663 3.44 -8.33 8.90
N ASP A 664 2.35 -7.66 9.29
CA ASP A 664 1.19 -7.47 8.42
C ASP A 664 1.50 -6.57 7.23
N VAL A 665 2.00 -5.36 7.46
CA VAL A 665 2.34 -4.42 6.38
C VAL A 665 3.44 -4.99 5.50
N GLY A 666 4.44 -5.65 6.09
CA GLY A 666 5.48 -6.35 5.35
C GLY A 666 4.92 -7.42 4.42
N SER A 667 4.01 -8.27 4.91
CA SER A 667 3.42 -9.35 4.10
C SER A 667 2.60 -8.83 2.92
N ILE A 668 1.88 -7.72 3.12
CA ILE A 668 1.07 -7.12 2.05
C ILE A 668 1.97 -6.42 1.02
N LEU A 669 2.94 -5.62 1.46
CA LEU A 669 3.76 -4.82 0.54
C LEU A 669 4.85 -5.61 -0.17
N ALA A 670 5.36 -6.71 0.40
CA ALA A 670 6.35 -7.54 -0.28
C ALA A 670 5.73 -8.52 -1.26
N PHE A 671 4.83 -9.38 -0.79
CA PHE A 671 4.33 -10.52 -1.58
C PHE A 671 2.81 -10.55 -1.72
N GLY A 672 2.13 -9.48 -1.30
CA GLY A 672 0.70 -9.30 -1.51
C GLY A 672 -0.15 -10.32 -0.79
N PHE A 673 0.20 -10.69 0.44
CA PHE A 673 -0.61 -11.62 1.23
C PHE A 673 -2.02 -11.09 1.41
N ALA A 674 -2.99 -11.69 0.71
CA ALA A 674 -4.43 -11.49 0.82
C ALA A 674 -4.85 -10.17 1.47
N PRO A 675 -4.63 -8.99 0.83
CA PRO A 675 -4.67 -7.70 1.51
C PRO A 675 -5.97 -7.38 2.25
N PHE A 676 -7.10 -7.91 1.77
CA PHE A 676 -8.41 -7.79 2.42
C PHE A 676 -8.46 -8.39 3.84
N THR A 677 -7.53 -9.29 4.17
CA THR A 677 -7.40 -9.89 5.51
C THR A 677 -6.58 -9.04 6.47
N GLY A 678 -5.99 -7.93 6.01
CA GLY A 678 -5.11 -7.06 6.78
C GLY A 678 -3.69 -7.58 6.97
N GLY A 679 -3.31 -8.72 6.39
CA GLY A 679 -1.97 -9.30 6.52
C GLY A 679 -1.96 -10.62 7.28
N VAL A 680 -0.80 -11.26 7.38
CA VAL A 680 -0.64 -12.62 7.91
C VAL A 680 -1.09 -12.83 9.36
N LEU A 681 -0.84 -11.88 10.27
CA LEU A 681 -1.25 -11.96 11.66
C LEU A 681 -2.70 -11.48 11.82
N SER A 682 -3.05 -10.42 11.11
CA SER A 682 -4.44 -9.94 11.00
C SER A 682 -5.41 -11.01 10.50
N TYR A 683 -4.97 -11.89 9.60
CA TYR A 683 -5.72 -13.05 9.12
C TYR A 683 -6.01 -14.05 10.25
N ILE A 684 -5.02 -14.33 11.10
CA ILE A 684 -5.20 -15.21 12.28
C ILE A 684 -6.18 -14.57 13.26
N ASP A 685 -5.99 -13.29 13.58
CA ASP A 685 -6.84 -12.56 14.52
C ASP A 685 -8.29 -12.46 14.01
N GLY A 686 -8.46 -12.22 12.70
CA GLY A 686 -9.78 -12.15 12.05
C GLY A 686 -10.54 -13.49 12.05
N ILE A 687 -9.83 -14.62 12.07
CA ILE A 687 -10.41 -15.96 12.28
C ILE A 687 -10.64 -16.24 13.76
N GLY A 688 -9.75 -15.74 14.62
CA GLY A 688 -9.63 -16.02 16.04
C GLY A 688 -8.69 -17.21 16.30
N ALA A 689 -7.73 -17.04 17.22
CA ALA A 689 -6.65 -17.99 17.48
C ALA A 689 -7.14 -19.44 17.67
N LYS A 690 -8.16 -19.66 18.51
CA LYS A 690 -8.74 -21.01 18.76
C LYS A 690 -9.26 -21.70 17.50
N LYS A 691 -9.96 -20.96 16.63
CA LYS A 691 -10.48 -21.49 15.37
C LYS A 691 -9.34 -21.74 14.38
N PHE A 692 -8.38 -20.83 14.29
CA PHE A 692 -7.21 -20.98 13.43
C PHE A 692 -6.38 -22.21 13.82
N VAL A 693 -6.12 -22.43 15.11
CA VAL A 693 -5.42 -23.62 15.60
C VAL A 693 -6.15 -24.91 15.22
N LYS A 694 -7.50 -24.92 15.26
CA LYS A 694 -8.29 -26.07 14.81
C LYS A 694 -8.07 -26.35 13.31
N ILE A 695 -8.07 -25.31 12.48
CA ILE A 695 -7.79 -25.42 11.03
C ILE A 695 -6.37 -25.96 10.81
N ALA A 696 -5.37 -25.35 11.46
CA ALA A 696 -3.96 -25.74 11.36
C ALA A 696 -3.75 -27.21 11.76
N LYS A 697 -4.36 -27.67 12.86
CA LYS A 697 -4.30 -29.10 13.28
C LYS A 697 -4.95 -30.04 12.26
N GLY A 698 -6.05 -29.62 11.62
CA GLY A 698 -6.70 -30.37 10.55
C GLY A 698 -5.79 -30.53 9.33
N LEU A 699 -5.17 -29.44 8.89
CA LEU A 699 -4.20 -29.45 7.79
C LEU A 699 -2.94 -30.23 8.16
N GLN A 700 -2.45 -30.11 9.39
CA GLN A 700 -1.30 -30.86 9.89
C GLN A 700 -1.55 -32.38 9.83
N LYS A 701 -2.74 -32.83 10.22
CA LYS A 701 -3.11 -34.25 10.16
C LYS A 701 -3.10 -34.79 8.71
N LYS A 702 -3.50 -33.96 7.74
CA LYS A 702 -3.58 -34.36 6.32
C LYS A 702 -2.26 -34.23 5.57
N TYR A 703 -1.50 -33.16 5.82
CA TYR A 703 -0.40 -32.73 4.95
C TYR A 703 0.96 -32.67 5.64
N GLY A 704 1.01 -32.65 6.98
CA GLY A 704 2.25 -32.81 7.74
C GLY A 704 2.72 -31.58 8.52
N GLY A 705 4.01 -31.58 8.86
CA GLY A 705 4.59 -30.76 9.94
C GLY A 705 4.66 -29.26 9.68
N GLU A 706 4.60 -28.80 8.44
CA GLU A 706 4.57 -27.37 8.08
C GLU A 706 3.35 -26.65 8.65
N PHE A 707 2.26 -27.38 8.90
CA PHE A 707 1.05 -26.85 9.53
C PHE A 707 1.07 -26.95 11.06
N LYS A 708 2.18 -27.42 11.66
CA LYS A 708 2.33 -27.50 13.11
C LYS A 708 2.26 -26.10 13.72
N THR A 709 1.30 -25.92 14.61
CA THR A 709 1.10 -24.66 15.34
C THR A 709 2.27 -24.37 16.29
N PRO A 710 2.86 -23.15 16.27
CA PRO A 710 3.86 -22.72 17.25
C PRO A 710 3.27 -22.63 18.68
N LYS A 711 4.11 -22.69 19.70
CA LYS A 711 3.68 -22.69 21.12
C LYS A 711 2.95 -21.41 21.48
N LEU A 712 3.48 -20.26 21.06
CA LEU A 712 2.88 -18.94 21.22
C LEU A 712 1.42 -18.94 20.79
N LEU A 713 1.13 -19.49 19.60
CA LEU A 713 -0.23 -19.48 19.06
C LEU A 713 -1.16 -20.47 19.77
N LEU A 714 -0.62 -21.57 20.32
CA LEU A 714 -1.38 -22.47 21.19
C LEU A 714 -1.76 -21.76 22.50
N GLU A 715 -0.82 -21.07 23.14
CA GLU A 715 -1.06 -20.30 24.38
C GLU A 715 -2.07 -19.18 24.16
N MET A 716 -1.95 -18.43 23.06
CA MET A 716 -2.91 -17.38 22.70
C MET A 716 -4.32 -17.96 22.47
N ALA A 717 -4.41 -19.13 21.84
CA ALA A 717 -5.68 -19.82 21.62
C ALA A 717 -6.35 -20.28 22.93
N GLU A 718 -5.56 -20.62 23.95
CA GLU A 718 -6.05 -20.96 25.29
C GLU A 718 -6.54 -19.72 26.05
N LYS A 719 -5.80 -18.61 25.95
CA LYS A 719 -6.11 -17.35 26.63
C LYS A 719 -7.14 -16.46 25.93
N GLY A 720 -7.43 -16.75 24.67
CA GLY A 720 -8.32 -15.92 23.84
C GLY A 720 -7.67 -14.61 23.39
N GLU A 721 -6.33 -14.55 23.33
CA GLU A 721 -5.56 -13.37 22.92
C GLU A 721 -5.47 -13.26 21.38
N THR A 722 -5.31 -12.02 20.90
CA THR A 722 -4.91 -11.68 19.52
C THR A 722 -3.44 -11.24 19.45
N PHE A 723 -2.84 -11.23 18.25
CA PHE A 723 -1.45 -10.75 18.10
C PHE A 723 -1.32 -9.27 18.45
N TYR A 724 -2.30 -8.45 18.08
CA TYR A 724 -2.31 -7.01 18.39
C TYR A 724 -2.59 -6.70 19.86
N GLU A 725 -3.15 -7.62 20.63
CA GLU A 725 -3.23 -7.49 22.10
C GLU A 725 -1.93 -7.98 22.76
N ARG A 726 -1.44 -9.15 22.35
CA ARG A 726 -0.26 -9.79 22.95
C ARG A 726 1.03 -9.01 22.71
N PHE A 727 1.14 -8.40 21.52
CA PHE A 727 2.29 -7.59 21.10
C PHE A 727 1.85 -6.14 20.85
N ASP A 728 1.03 -5.60 21.77
CA ASP A 728 0.47 -4.26 21.63
C ASP A 728 1.55 -3.21 21.30
N PRO A 729 1.51 -2.64 20.08
CA PRO A 729 2.49 -1.65 19.66
C PRO A 729 2.34 -0.31 20.42
N TYR A 730 1.22 -0.08 21.11
CA TYR A 730 0.90 1.17 21.80
C TYR A 730 1.33 1.16 23.27
N ALA A 731 1.36 0.01 23.94
CA ALA A 731 1.80 -0.11 25.34
C ALA A 731 3.20 0.48 25.61
N ARG A 732 4.16 0.30 24.69
CA ARG A 732 5.50 0.92 24.82
C ARG A 732 5.48 2.45 24.66
N SER A 733 4.50 3.00 23.97
CA SER A 733 4.37 4.45 23.76
C SER A 733 3.83 5.16 25.00
N GLU A 734 2.95 4.51 25.77
CA GLU A 734 2.44 5.04 27.04
C GLU A 734 3.51 5.02 28.12
N ALA A 735 4.28 3.93 28.25
CA ALA A 735 5.42 3.86 29.15
C ALA A 735 6.51 4.91 28.82
N ARG A 736 6.67 5.29 27.53
CA ARG A 736 7.58 6.36 27.07
C ARG A 736 7.04 7.78 27.23
N LYS A 737 5.72 7.95 27.38
CA LYS A 737 5.12 9.26 27.73
C LYS A 737 5.06 9.47 29.24
N ALA A 738 5.03 8.38 30.01
CA ALA A 738 5.01 8.38 31.47
C ALA A 738 6.41 8.49 32.11
N ALA A 739 7.47 8.20 31.35
CA ALA A 739 8.87 8.39 31.71
C ALA A 739 9.43 9.61 30.96
#